data_AF-A0A8J7J6J1-F1
#
_entry.id   AF-A0A8J7J6J1-F1
#
_cell.length_a   1.000
_cell.length_b   1.000
_cell.length_c   1.000
_cell.angle_alpha   90.00
_cell.angle_beta   90.00
_cell.angle_gamma   90.00
#
_symmetry.space_group_name_H-M   'P 1'
#
loop_
_entity.id
_entity.type
_entity.pdbx_description
1 polymer ?
#
loop_
_entity_poly.entity_id
_entity_poly.type
_entity_poly.pdbx_seq_one_letter_code
_entity_poly.pdbx_strand_id
1 'polypeptide(L)'
;MKHGVNLFYSYAQKDESYREKLEQHLIVLKRQGTIKDWHHRKIEAGVEWANEIDDYLEKAQIILLLVSSDFLASDYCYEVEMKKALERHNSGKSIVIPIIIRHVDWKKTDFGMLKTLPSDNRPLSLWDDEDEALLDISMGIRSQVERINRNSALENASLESEISEALFDSNNVKSFRQVGLPSAIEKYDSIIDDLLKCLQEANIPNKDSKKSSLKAIETFFSADIVYLSRQNLDFVLDEEKSNEIFQSVLIDRLNAELKSRFSSIWTDTKASCVKLDSSTQERNILYRMTCIPIQIFEESNSNRRLENVSLVIIQSDKTLEILDDLLSLVVKAIFIGTKGLQNFSKSNNELRADVYDLIKRTYGHVGDRMYIERFNFFKEELKTLRMLFEPIVFFEEITQSIDVWGWEALARDKKTEQTPINIFRTAELWGVQFQTELDLVCLENSIKAYSKAMEQVSKANSKDGGFKIRAKDVNPLTINVYPNTLLRSSYRQNIERLLQQNKISGRKLILEISEKTLLSDSYFGEEERKQYIENFTDIMGDLRDKLGVSFAIDDFGVGNSSISRLIQLMPEYVKIDRDIILAEASMAKQIIKSINGVRKDNRSVWKVIVEGYDAESRISLKDIIVDAKVELVQGYYLSKGDFTIKTRLSNPDYQKLAQDLCW
;
A
#
# COMPACT_ATOMS: atom_id res chain seq x y z
N MET A 1 -0.84 10.76 -10.92
CA MET A 1 -0.84 10.18 -12.27
C MET A 1 0.48 9.47 -12.56
N LYS A 2 0.52 8.13 -12.66
CA LYS A 2 1.66 7.49 -13.37
C LYS A 2 1.69 8.14 -14.76
N HIS A 3 2.74 8.89 -15.05
CA HIS A 3 2.91 9.45 -16.38
C HIS A 3 3.23 8.27 -17.29
N GLY A 4 2.23 7.80 -18.04
CA GLY A 4 2.43 6.75 -19.03
C GLY A 4 3.58 7.14 -19.95
N VAL A 5 4.47 6.19 -20.21
CA VAL A 5 5.71 6.41 -20.96
C VAL A 5 5.35 6.88 -22.37
N ASN A 6 5.84 8.04 -22.78
CA ASN A 6 5.58 8.57 -24.12
C ASN A 6 6.33 7.74 -25.15
N LEU A 7 5.59 7.13 -26.08
CA LEU A 7 6.08 6.24 -27.11
C LEU A 7 5.88 6.87 -28.49
N PHE A 8 6.94 6.90 -29.29
CA PHE A 8 6.93 7.46 -30.64
C PHE A 8 7.26 6.37 -31.66
N TYR A 9 6.48 6.29 -32.76
CA TYR A 9 6.78 5.41 -33.89
C TYR A 9 7.43 6.20 -35.03
N SER A 10 8.66 5.84 -35.40
CA SER A 10 9.31 6.30 -36.63
C SER A 10 9.26 5.18 -37.66
N TYR A 11 8.58 5.40 -38.78
CA TYR A 11 8.33 4.40 -39.83
C TYR A 11 8.08 5.06 -41.18
N ALA A 12 8.42 4.38 -42.28
CA ALA A 12 8.08 4.86 -43.61
C ALA A 12 6.58 4.68 -43.89
N GLN A 13 5.99 5.56 -44.70
CA GLN A 13 4.55 5.52 -45.01
C GLN A 13 4.07 4.16 -45.54
N LYS A 14 4.93 3.43 -46.28
CA LYS A 14 4.62 2.10 -46.81
C LYS A 14 4.58 0.98 -45.76
N ASP A 15 5.09 1.24 -44.56
CA ASP A 15 5.16 0.28 -43.44
C ASP A 15 4.01 0.45 -42.44
N GLU A 16 3.01 1.25 -42.80
CA GLU A 16 1.89 1.57 -41.91
C GLU A 16 1.14 0.35 -41.37
N SER A 17 0.94 -0.66 -42.20
CA SER A 17 0.23 -1.87 -41.79
C SER A 17 0.95 -2.61 -40.66
N TYR A 18 2.28 -2.57 -40.60
CA TYR A 18 3.05 -3.15 -39.49
C TYR A 18 2.89 -2.33 -38.21
N ARG A 19 2.84 -1.00 -38.33
CA ARG A 19 2.60 -0.08 -37.20
C ARG A 19 1.23 -0.32 -36.58
N GLU A 20 0.18 -0.50 -37.39
CA GLU A 20 -1.18 -0.82 -36.91
C GLU A 20 -1.24 -2.12 -36.12
N LYS A 21 -0.62 -3.18 -36.65
CA LYS A 21 -0.56 -4.48 -36.00
C LYS A 21 0.20 -4.42 -34.66
N LEU A 22 1.33 -3.71 -34.63
CA LEU A 22 2.08 -3.49 -33.40
C LEU A 22 1.29 -2.67 -32.37
N GLU A 23 0.58 -1.64 -32.82
CA GLU A 23 -0.26 -0.82 -31.96
C GLU A 23 -1.37 -1.65 -31.28
N GLN A 24 -1.98 -2.58 -32.03
CA GLN A 24 -2.96 -3.53 -31.49
C GLN A 24 -2.36 -4.44 -30.41
N HIS A 25 -1.14 -4.93 -30.62
CA HIS A 25 -0.43 -5.77 -29.63
C HIS A 25 0.05 -5.00 -28.39
N LEU A 26 0.11 -3.67 -28.47
CA LEU A 26 0.41 -2.78 -27.34
C LEU A 26 -0.85 -2.30 -26.59
N ILE A 27 -2.06 -2.71 -27.01
CA ILE A 27 -3.33 -2.22 -26.44
C ILE A 27 -3.44 -2.49 -24.93
N VAL A 28 -2.87 -3.59 -24.44
CA VAL A 28 -2.87 -3.92 -23.02
C VAL A 28 -2.08 -2.86 -22.22
N LEU A 29 -0.92 -2.44 -22.72
CA LEU A 29 -0.10 -1.40 -22.09
C LEU A 29 -0.80 -0.03 -22.14
N LYS A 30 -1.48 0.28 -23.26
CA LYS A 30 -2.29 1.50 -23.37
C LYS A 30 -3.45 1.52 -22.38
N ARG A 31 -4.20 0.42 -22.28
CA ARG A 31 -5.33 0.27 -21.33
C ARG A 31 -4.87 0.34 -19.87
N GLN A 32 -3.66 -0.14 -19.58
CA GLN A 32 -3.02 -0.02 -18.27
C GLN A 32 -2.50 1.41 -17.99
N GLY A 33 -2.54 2.32 -18.97
CA GLY A 33 -2.01 3.68 -18.86
C GLY A 33 -0.49 3.73 -18.68
N THR A 34 0.22 2.63 -18.97
CA THR A 34 1.68 2.54 -18.80
C THR A 34 2.44 3.13 -19.98
N ILE A 35 1.78 3.27 -21.13
CA ILE A 35 2.30 3.99 -22.30
C ILE A 35 1.28 5.01 -22.83
N LYS A 36 1.77 6.08 -23.43
CA LYS A 36 1.02 7.03 -24.26
C LYS A 36 1.69 7.07 -25.62
N ASP A 37 1.01 6.65 -26.67
CA ASP A 37 1.63 6.50 -27.97
C ASP A 37 1.20 7.59 -28.97
N TRP A 38 2.13 8.01 -29.82
CA TRP A 38 1.93 9.06 -30.81
C TRP A 38 2.51 8.69 -32.19
N HIS A 39 1.85 9.15 -33.26
CA HIS A 39 2.31 9.02 -34.64
C HIS A 39 1.81 10.19 -35.52
N HIS A 40 2.52 10.47 -36.62
CA HIS A 40 2.27 11.61 -37.53
C HIS A 40 0.84 11.72 -38.11
N ARG A 41 0.05 10.63 -38.16
CA ARG A 41 -1.37 10.70 -38.58
C ARG A 41 -2.36 11.24 -37.53
N LYS A 42 -1.90 11.63 -36.33
CA LYS A 42 -2.74 12.32 -35.32
C LYS A 42 -2.77 13.85 -35.52
N ILE A 43 -2.10 14.37 -36.55
CA ILE A 43 -2.05 15.79 -36.89
C ILE A 43 -3.36 16.18 -37.59
N GLU A 44 -4.04 17.21 -37.08
CA GLU A 44 -5.27 17.74 -37.69
C GLU A 44 -4.99 18.39 -39.05
N ALA A 45 -5.93 18.27 -40.00
CA ALA A 45 -5.79 18.86 -41.31
C ALA A 45 -5.67 20.40 -41.22
N GLY A 46 -4.52 20.95 -41.62
CA GLY A 46 -4.23 22.39 -41.59
C GLY A 46 -3.07 22.81 -40.68
N VAL A 47 -2.47 21.90 -39.92
CA VAL A 47 -1.33 22.17 -39.02
C VAL A 47 0.01 21.87 -39.71
N GLU A 48 1.05 22.67 -39.42
CA GLU A 48 2.39 22.51 -39.97
C GLU A 48 3.09 21.26 -39.37
N TRP A 49 3.01 20.17 -40.13
CA TRP A 49 3.33 18.79 -39.69
C TRP A 49 4.75 18.57 -39.12
N ALA A 50 5.76 19.30 -39.59
CA ALA A 50 7.16 19.13 -39.15
C ALA A 50 7.38 19.55 -37.68
N ASN A 51 6.77 20.66 -37.26
CA ASN A 51 6.95 21.20 -35.91
C ASN A 51 6.31 20.31 -34.84
N GLU A 52 5.17 19.66 -35.13
CA GLU A 52 4.54 18.73 -34.19
C GLU A 52 5.31 17.41 -34.06
N ILE A 53 5.83 16.86 -35.16
CA ILE A 53 6.66 15.65 -35.12
C ILE A 53 7.86 15.85 -34.20
N ASP A 54 8.55 16.98 -34.34
CA ASP A 54 9.69 17.34 -33.51
C ASP A 54 9.32 17.44 -32.03
N ASP A 55 8.15 18.01 -31.74
CA ASP A 55 7.63 18.21 -30.38
C ASP A 55 7.30 16.90 -29.67
N TYR A 56 6.76 15.92 -30.39
CA TYR A 56 6.45 14.60 -29.85
C TYR A 56 7.69 13.71 -29.75
N LEU A 57 8.61 13.79 -30.71
CA LEU A 57 9.91 13.14 -30.62
C LEU A 57 10.69 13.65 -29.39
N GLU A 58 10.58 14.94 -29.07
CA GLU A 58 11.24 15.55 -27.92
C GLU A 58 10.64 15.14 -26.57
N LYS A 59 9.35 14.81 -26.56
CA LYS A 59 8.64 14.34 -25.36
C LYS A 59 8.70 12.81 -25.22
N ALA A 60 9.13 12.09 -26.25
CA ALA A 60 9.20 10.64 -26.27
C ALA A 60 10.32 10.11 -25.35
N GLN A 61 9.95 9.15 -24.50
CA GLN A 61 10.85 8.42 -23.62
C GLN A 61 11.26 7.09 -24.24
N ILE A 62 10.41 6.51 -25.10
CA ILE A 62 10.74 5.37 -25.94
C ILE A 62 10.45 5.74 -27.41
N ILE A 63 11.41 5.47 -28.29
CA ILE A 63 11.30 5.70 -29.73
C ILE A 63 11.47 4.35 -30.43
N LEU A 64 10.46 3.93 -31.17
CA LEU A 64 10.45 2.69 -31.94
C LEU A 64 10.80 3.00 -33.40
N LEU A 65 11.88 2.40 -33.92
CA LEU A 65 12.25 2.51 -35.33
C LEU A 65 11.74 1.27 -36.06
N LEU A 66 10.76 1.39 -36.95
CA LEU A 66 10.28 0.27 -37.75
C LEU A 66 11.17 0.15 -39.00
N VAL A 67 12.20 -0.69 -38.88
CA VAL A 67 13.30 -0.79 -39.83
C VAL A 67 12.92 -1.66 -41.03
N SER A 68 12.99 -1.04 -42.21
CA SER A 68 12.73 -1.64 -43.52
C SER A 68 13.61 -0.99 -44.59
N SER A 69 13.62 -1.52 -45.82
CA SER A 69 14.28 -0.86 -46.95
C SER A 69 13.71 0.51 -47.27
N ASP A 70 12.39 0.72 -47.09
CA ASP A 70 11.75 2.01 -47.33
C ASP A 70 12.02 3.02 -46.19
N PHE A 71 12.19 2.53 -44.95
CA PHE A 71 12.62 3.36 -43.82
C PHE A 71 14.04 3.90 -44.04
N LEU A 72 14.98 3.04 -44.45
CA LEU A 72 16.37 3.45 -44.72
C LEU A 72 16.52 4.31 -45.98
N ALA A 73 15.62 4.19 -46.95
CA ALA A 73 15.64 4.98 -48.18
C ALA A 73 14.93 6.35 -48.05
N SER A 74 14.25 6.61 -46.93
CA SER A 74 13.53 7.86 -46.69
C SER A 74 14.45 8.90 -46.05
N ASP A 75 14.80 9.95 -46.80
CA ASP A 75 15.67 11.03 -46.30
C ASP A 75 15.11 11.66 -45.01
N TYR A 76 13.78 11.84 -44.91
CA TYR A 76 13.19 12.42 -43.71
C TYR A 76 13.25 11.49 -42.49
N CYS A 77 12.92 10.20 -42.67
CA CYS A 77 12.98 9.23 -41.56
C CYS A 77 14.41 8.98 -41.11
N TYR A 78 15.36 8.91 -42.04
CA TYR A 78 16.75 8.58 -41.76
C TYR A 78 17.57 9.79 -41.32
N GLU A 79 17.54 10.89 -42.07
CA GLU A 79 18.39 12.05 -41.79
C GLU A 79 17.85 12.95 -40.68
N VAL A 80 16.53 12.95 -40.44
CA VAL A 80 15.89 13.83 -39.44
C VAL A 80 15.46 13.04 -38.21
N GLU A 81 14.47 12.15 -38.33
CA GLU A 81 13.87 11.48 -37.16
C GLU A 81 14.85 10.52 -36.48
N MET A 82 15.55 9.68 -37.25
CA MET A 82 16.48 8.69 -36.70
C MET A 82 17.70 9.34 -36.03
N LYS A 83 18.34 10.33 -36.67
CA LYS A 83 19.49 11.02 -36.07
C LYS A 83 19.12 11.70 -34.76
N LYS A 84 18.00 12.42 -34.73
CA LYS A 84 17.50 13.08 -33.52
C LYS A 84 17.12 12.07 -32.43
N ALA A 85 16.52 10.93 -32.80
CA ALA A 85 16.25 9.84 -31.88
C ALA A 85 17.54 9.28 -31.26
N LEU A 86 18.59 9.06 -32.06
CA LEU A 86 19.89 8.57 -31.60
C LEU A 86 20.63 9.58 -30.73
N GLU A 87 20.57 10.88 -31.05
CA GLU A 87 21.13 11.93 -30.19
C GLU A 87 20.52 11.89 -28.80
N ARG A 88 19.19 11.79 -28.72
CA ARG A 88 18.46 11.66 -27.46
C ARG A 88 18.78 10.36 -26.73
N HIS A 89 19.00 9.27 -27.47
CA HIS A 89 19.41 7.99 -26.90
C HIS A 89 20.80 8.07 -26.26
N ASN A 90 21.77 8.60 -27.00
CA ASN A 90 23.15 8.77 -26.56
C ASN A 90 23.24 9.74 -25.37
N SER A 91 22.36 10.74 -25.30
CA SER A 91 22.27 11.64 -24.16
C SER A 91 21.43 11.09 -22.99
N GLY A 92 20.95 9.85 -23.07
CA GLY A 92 20.14 9.21 -22.02
C GLY A 92 18.72 9.77 -21.84
N LYS A 93 18.25 10.63 -22.75
CA LYS A 93 16.93 11.30 -22.67
C LYS A 93 15.80 10.42 -23.21
N SER A 94 16.12 9.41 -24.01
CA SER A 94 15.15 8.44 -24.53
C SER A 94 15.78 7.08 -24.77
N ILE A 95 14.97 6.04 -24.92
CA ILE A 95 15.40 4.70 -25.31
C ILE A 95 14.98 4.48 -26.76
N VAL A 96 15.94 4.24 -27.65
CA VAL A 96 15.67 3.87 -29.04
C VAL A 96 15.66 2.35 -29.16
N ILE A 97 14.61 1.81 -29.75
CA ILE A 97 14.43 0.37 -29.97
C ILE A 97 14.21 0.14 -31.47
N PRO A 98 15.20 -0.41 -32.19
CA PRO A 98 15.00 -0.81 -33.57
C PRO A 98 14.14 -2.08 -33.63
N ILE A 99 13.05 -2.02 -34.40
CA ILE A 99 12.14 -3.12 -34.68
C ILE A 99 12.30 -3.51 -36.14
N ILE A 100 12.90 -4.67 -36.40
CA ILE A 100 13.15 -5.12 -37.77
C ILE A 100 11.86 -5.70 -38.33
N ILE A 101 11.18 -4.94 -39.19
CA ILE A 101 9.89 -5.35 -39.77
C ILE A 101 10.04 -6.04 -41.12
N ARG A 102 11.09 -5.70 -41.89
CA ARG A 102 11.40 -6.30 -43.21
C ARG A 102 12.90 -6.52 -43.37
N HIS A 103 13.29 -7.42 -44.27
CA HIS A 103 14.69 -7.74 -44.53
C HIS A 103 15.46 -6.55 -45.12
N VAL A 104 16.54 -6.12 -44.46
CA VAL A 104 17.40 -5.02 -44.90
C VAL A 104 18.78 -5.09 -44.21
N ASP A 105 19.86 -4.58 -44.84
CA ASP A 105 21.19 -4.48 -44.23
C ASP A 105 21.26 -3.31 -43.24
N TRP A 106 20.69 -3.51 -42.05
CA TRP A 106 20.67 -2.50 -40.98
C TRP A 106 21.89 -2.56 -40.05
N LYS A 107 22.66 -3.65 -40.05
CA LYS A 107 23.77 -3.85 -39.09
C LYS A 107 24.90 -2.83 -39.26
N LYS A 108 24.96 -2.15 -40.40
CA LYS A 108 25.94 -1.11 -40.71
C LYS A 108 25.43 0.32 -40.52
N THR A 109 24.21 0.50 -40.01
CA THR A 109 23.66 1.83 -39.72
C THR A 109 24.13 2.33 -38.36
N ASP A 110 23.91 3.62 -38.09
CA ASP A 110 24.27 4.26 -36.81
C ASP A 110 23.56 3.65 -35.59
N PHE A 111 22.43 2.95 -35.80
CA PHE A 111 21.71 2.22 -34.75
C PHE A 111 22.04 0.72 -34.70
N GLY A 112 22.93 0.21 -35.56
CA GLY A 112 23.24 -1.21 -35.69
C GLY A 112 23.87 -1.86 -34.45
N MET A 113 24.36 -1.05 -33.52
CA MET A 113 24.90 -1.49 -32.22
C MET A 113 23.83 -1.62 -31.12
N LEU A 114 22.60 -1.15 -31.36
CA LEU A 114 21.50 -1.25 -30.42
C LEU A 114 20.88 -2.65 -30.45
N LYS A 115 20.41 -3.12 -29.29
CA LYS A 115 19.64 -4.37 -29.21
C LYS A 115 18.31 -4.17 -29.94
N THR A 116 18.04 -5.03 -30.93
CA THR A 116 16.83 -4.94 -31.75
C THR A 116 15.73 -5.87 -31.27
N LEU A 117 14.50 -5.61 -31.71
CA LEU A 117 13.37 -6.54 -31.62
C LEU A 117 12.91 -6.94 -33.04
N PRO A 118 12.36 -8.15 -33.24
CA PRO A 118 12.25 -9.26 -32.28
C PRO A 118 13.60 -9.75 -31.75
N SER A 119 13.58 -10.40 -30.59
CA SER A 119 14.76 -10.76 -29.78
C SER A 119 15.76 -11.69 -30.48
N ASP A 120 15.33 -12.40 -31.53
CA ASP A 120 16.13 -13.30 -32.36
C ASP A 120 16.77 -12.61 -33.58
N ASN A 121 16.55 -11.30 -33.75
CA ASN A 121 16.95 -10.48 -34.90
C ASN A 121 16.31 -10.93 -36.24
N ARG A 122 15.28 -11.77 -36.22
CA ARG A 122 14.54 -12.20 -37.41
C ARG A 122 13.47 -11.15 -37.73
N PRO A 123 13.43 -10.60 -38.96
CA PRO A 123 12.43 -9.61 -39.35
C PRO A 123 11.01 -10.21 -39.30
N LEU A 124 10.00 -9.39 -38.96
CA LEU A 124 8.59 -9.82 -38.92
C LEU A 124 8.15 -10.56 -40.19
N SER A 125 8.61 -10.09 -41.35
CA SER A 125 8.29 -10.70 -42.65
C SER A 125 8.76 -12.15 -42.83
N LEU A 126 9.58 -12.69 -41.92
CA LEU A 126 10.07 -14.06 -41.97
C LEU A 126 9.47 -14.97 -40.91
N TRP A 127 8.68 -14.46 -39.96
CA TRP A 127 8.04 -15.31 -38.95
C TRP A 127 6.87 -16.09 -39.59
N ASP A 128 6.73 -17.36 -39.20
CA ASP A 128 5.63 -18.21 -39.68
C ASP A 128 4.28 -17.73 -39.11
N ASP A 129 4.32 -17.21 -37.87
CA ASP A 129 3.22 -16.52 -37.20
C ASP A 129 3.65 -15.08 -36.85
N GLU A 130 3.04 -14.09 -37.51
CA GLU A 130 3.32 -12.67 -37.27
C GLU A 130 2.89 -12.21 -35.86
N ASP A 131 1.85 -12.82 -35.27
CA ASP A 131 1.37 -12.46 -33.94
C ASP A 131 2.35 -12.90 -32.84
N GLU A 132 3.07 -14.02 -33.05
CA GLU A 132 4.14 -14.47 -32.15
C GLU A 132 5.31 -13.47 -32.13
N ALA A 133 5.69 -12.97 -33.31
CA ALA A 133 6.72 -11.93 -33.45
C ALA A 133 6.30 -10.61 -32.77
N LEU A 134 5.05 -10.21 -32.96
CA LEU A 134 4.48 -9.00 -32.37
C LEU A 134 4.33 -9.12 -30.85
N LEU A 135 4.07 -10.32 -30.33
CA LEU A 135 4.06 -10.61 -28.89
C LEU A 135 5.46 -10.46 -28.28
N ASP A 136 6.50 -11.01 -28.91
CA ASP A 136 7.89 -10.85 -28.46
C ASP A 136 8.29 -9.37 -28.41
N ILE A 137 7.94 -8.61 -29.46
CA ILE A 137 8.17 -7.16 -29.49
C ILE A 137 7.42 -6.46 -28.34
N SER A 138 6.14 -6.78 -28.12
CA SER A 138 5.32 -6.20 -27.06
C SER A 138 5.90 -6.47 -25.67
N MET A 139 6.42 -7.69 -25.44
CA MET A 139 7.11 -8.06 -24.20
C MET A 139 8.43 -7.31 -24.02
N GLY A 140 9.22 -7.16 -25.08
CA GLY A 140 10.45 -6.36 -25.07
C GLY A 140 10.20 -4.89 -24.71
N ILE A 141 9.16 -4.28 -25.31
CA ILE A 141 8.75 -2.90 -25.01
C ILE A 141 8.25 -2.78 -23.56
N ARG A 142 7.42 -3.73 -23.09
CA ARG A 142 6.94 -3.77 -21.69
C ARG A 142 8.09 -3.72 -20.69
N SER A 143 9.15 -4.52 -20.90
CA SER A 143 10.32 -4.54 -20.03
C SER A 143 11.00 -3.17 -19.93
N GLN A 144 11.11 -2.43 -21.04
CA GLN A 144 11.69 -1.08 -21.02
C GLN A 144 10.79 -0.06 -20.32
N VAL A 145 9.48 -0.14 -20.52
CA VAL A 145 8.49 0.70 -19.82
C VAL A 145 8.56 0.47 -18.30
N GLU A 146 8.66 -0.79 -17.86
CA GLU A 146 8.81 -1.13 -16.44
C GLU A 146 10.12 -0.61 -15.85
N ARG A 147 11.22 -0.69 -16.61
CA ARG A 147 12.53 -0.15 -16.21
C ARG A 147 12.50 1.37 -16.02
N ILE A 148 11.92 2.12 -16.96
CA ILE A 148 11.78 3.59 -16.84
C ILE A 148 10.98 3.95 -15.60
N ASN A 149 9.83 3.29 -15.40
CA ASN A 149 8.99 3.53 -14.23
C ASN A 149 9.70 3.20 -12.90
N ARG A 150 10.61 2.21 -12.89
CA ARG A 150 11.42 1.85 -11.71
C ARG A 150 12.50 2.89 -11.42
N ASN A 151 13.23 3.36 -12.42
CA ASN A 151 14.28 4.37 -12.22
C ASN A 151 13.69 5.69 -11.70
N SER A 152 12.53 6.12 -12.22
CA SER A 152 11.82 7.26 -11.66
C SER A 152 11.35 7.03 -10.22
N ALA A 153 11.01 5.79 -9.83
CA ALA A 153 10.66 5.48 -8.44
C ALA A 153 11.89 5.50 -7.51
N LEU A 154 13.05 5.05 -7.99
CA LEU A 154 14.30 5.03 -7.23
C LEU A 154 14.91 6.43 -7.05
N GLU A 155 14.88 7.29 -8.08
CA GLU A 155 15.30 8.70 -7.97
C GLU A 155 14.40 9.47 -7.00
N ASN A 156 13.09 9.19 -7.00
CA ASN A 156 12.18 9.80 -6.03
C ASN A 156 12.46 9.28 -4.61
N ALA A 157 12.80 8.00 -4.43
CA ALA A 157 13.15 7.43 -3.13
C ALA A 157 14.50 7.96 -2.58
N SER A 158 15.49 8.25 -3.45
CA SER A 158 16.76 8.87 -3.02
C SER A 158 16.56 10.33 -2.65
N LEU A 159 15.76 11.08 -3.42
CA LEU A 159 15.34 12.44 -3.05
C LEU A 159 14.57 12.46 -1.73
N GLU A 160 13.65 11.51 -1.50
CA GLU A 160 12.92 11.39 -0.23
C GLU A 160 13.86 11.12 0.96
N SER A 161 14.96 10.40 0.75
CA SER A 161 15.99 10.17 1.78
C SER A 161 16.82 11.43 2.06
N GLU A 162 17.24 12.17 1.02
CA GLU A 162 17.99 13.43 1.18
C GLU A 162 17.13 14.55 1.79
N ILE A 163 15.85 14.64 1.39
CA ILE A 163 14.87 15.55 1.98
C ILE A 163 14.60 15.18 3.44
N SER A 164 14.54 13.89 3.77
CA SER A 164 14.39 13.43 5.15
C SER A 164 15.58 13.85 6.02
N GLU A 165 16.82 13.78 5.52
CA GLU A 165 18.01 14.22 6.28
C GLU A 165 18.04 15.74 6.47
N ALA A 166 17.68 16.52 5.43
CA ALA A 166 17.63 17.98 5.50
C ALA A 166 16.51 18.51 6.42
N LEU A 167 15.43 17.76 6.62
CA LEU A 167 14.32 18.13 7.50
C LEU A 167 14.61 17.95 9.00
N PHE A 168 15.66 17.21 9.37
CA PHE A 168 16.08 17.05 10.78
C PHE A 168 16.89 18.23 11.31
N ASP A 169 17.39 19.13 10.44
CA ASP A 169 18.18 20.28 10.86
C ASP A 169 17.29 21.51 11.10
N SER A 170 16.76 21.58 12.33
CA SER A 170 15.79 22.58 12.83
C SER A 170 16.14 24.08 12.63
N ASN A 171 17.32 24.41 12.09
CA ASN A 171 17.78 25.80 11.96
C ASN A 171 17.64 26.42 10.57
N ASN A 172 17.28 25.67 9.52
CA ASN A 172 17.28 26.20 8.13
C ASN A 172 15.92 26.17 7.41
N VAL A 173 14.81 26.06 8.14
CA VAL A 173 13.43 25.94 7.59
C VAL A 173 12.95 27.16 6.77
N LYS A 174 13.79 28.17 6.49
CA LYS A 174 13.37 29.38 5.78
C LYS A 174 14.01 29.66 4.41
N SER A 175 14.96 28.88 3.90
CA SER A 175 15.67 29.28 2.66
C SER A 175 15.57 28.38 1.43
N PHE A 176 14.97 27.19 1.48
CA PHE A 176 14.99 26.26 0.32
C PHE A 176 13.65 25.85 -0.30
N ARG A 177 12.53 26.47 0.06
CA ARG A 177 11.20 26.15 -0.50
C ARG A 177 10.54 27.31 -1.24
N GLN A 178 11.23 27.87 -2.23
CA GLN A 178 10.53 28.53 -3.33
C GLN A 178 10.79 27.73 -4.61
N VAL A 179 9.69 27.36 -5.26
CA VAL A 179 9.59 26.62 -6.52
C VAL A 179 9.60 25.08 -6.38
N GLY A 180 8.59 24.52 -5.70
CA GLY A 180 8.03 23.22 -6.06
C GLY A 180 6.83 23.45 -6.98
N LEU A 181 6.80 22.84 -8.16
CA LEU A 181 5.63 22.90 -9.04
C LEU A 181 4.44 22.23 -8.33
N PRO A 182 3.28 22.91 -8.16
CA PRO A 182 2.11 22.31 -7.55
C PRO A 182 1.69 21.04 -8.29
N SER A 183 1.46 19.96 -7.56
CA SER A 183 0.86 18.77 -8.17
C SER A 183 -0.53 19.14 -8.70
N ALA A 184 -0.91 18.65 -9.89
CA ALA A 184 -2.26 18.85 -10.44
C ALA A 184 -3.39 18.36 -9.51
N ILE A 185 -3.05 17.61 -8.46
CA ILE A 185 -3.94 17.10 -7.41
C ILE A 185 -4.22 18.17 -6.34
N GLU A 186 -3.29 19.10 -6.08
CA GLU A 186 -3.41 20.08 -4.99
C GLU A 186 -4.53 21.10 -5.21
N LYS A 187 -4.92 21.35 -6.46
CA LYS A 187 -6.08 22.21 -6.78
C LYS A 187 -7.40 21.67 -6.24
N TYR A 188 -7.47 20.38 -5.87
CA TYR A 188 -8.67 19.76 -5.32
C TYR A 188 -8.79 19.88 -3.81
N ASP A 189 -7.78 20.43 -3.13
CA ASP A 189 -7.78 20.53 -1.66
C ASP A 189 -8.90 21.46 -1.16
N SER A 190 -9.08 22.62 -1.82
CA SER A 190 -10.22 23.51 -1.54
C SER A 190 -11.56 22.85 -1.86
N ILE A 191 -11.61 22.04 -2.93
CA ILE A 191 -12.83 21.33 -3.35
C ILE A 191 -13.24 20.28 -2.30
N ILE A 192 -12.26 19.58 -1.70
CA ILE A 192 -12.52 18.64 -0.60
C ILE A 192 -13.12 19.40 0.59
N ASP A 193 -12.54 20.53 0.96
CA ASP A 193 -12.99 21.35 2.09
C ASP A 193 -14.40 21.90 1.89
N ASP A 194 -14.66 22.48 0.72
CA ASP A 194 -15.95 23.06 0.37
C ASP A 194 -17.04 21.99 0.32
N LEU A 195 -16.74 20.80 -0.24
CA LEU A 195 -17.68 19.68 -0.28
C LEU A 195 -17.98 19.13 1.12
N LEU A 196 -16.94 18.94 1.95
CA LEU A 196 -17.12 18.47 3.33
C LEU A 196 -17.96 19.47 4.15
N LYS A 197 -17.67 20.77 4.02
CA LYS A 197 -18.45 21.83 4.67
C LYS A 197 -19.90 21.84 4.20
N CYS A 198 -20.14 21.77 2.89
CA CYS A 198 -21.47 21.72 2.31
C CYS A 198 -22.29 20.53 2.83
N LEU A 199 -21.67 19.35 2.90
CA LEU A 199 -22.31 18.14 3.42
C LEU A 199 -22.62 18.23 4.92
N GLN A 200 -21.73 18.82 5.72
CA GLN A 200 -21.97 19.02 7.15
C GLN A 200 -23.11 19.99 7.43
N GLU A 201 -23.16 21.12 6.71
CA GLU A 201 -24.24 22.11 6.83
C GLU A 201 -25.60 21.51 6.45
N ALA A 202 -25.63 20.61 5.46
CA ALA A 202 -26.83 19.90 5.05
C ALA A 202 -27.26 18.79 6.02
N ASN A 203 -26.35 18.27 6.83
CA ASN A 203 -26.58 17.15 7.74
C ASN A 203 -26.93 17.62 9.16
N ILE A 204 -27.98 18.44 9.27
CA ILE A 204 -28.63 18.75 10.55
C ILE A 204 -29.40 17.49 10.99
N PRO A 205 -29.24 17.00 12.24
CA PRO A 205 -29.84 15.74 12.68
C PRO A 205 -31.37 15.78 12.59
N ASN A 206 -31.89 15.27 11.48
CA ASN A 206 -33.32 15.19 11.16
C ASN A 206 -33.60 13.89 10.39
N LYS A 207 -34.89 13.52 10.27
CA LYS A 207 -35.37 12.22 9.79
C LYS A 207 -34.94 11.82 8.35
N ASP A 208 -34.43 12.77 7.56
CA ASP A 208 -34.07 12.61 6.13
C ASP A 208 -32.63 13.07 5.78
N SER A 209 -31.65 12.83 6.66
CA SER A 209 -30.23 13.24 6.47
C SER A 209 -29.63 12.89 5.10
N LYS A 210 -29.95 11.69 4.59
CA LYS A 210 -29.48 11.21 3.29
C LYS A 210 -30.01 12.04 2.12
N LYS A 211 -31.29 12.45 2.18
CA LYS A 211 -31.91 13.28 1.14
C LYS A 211 -31.32 14.68 1.13
N SER A 212 -31.10 15.28 2.30
CA SER A 212 -30.44 16.57 2.44
C SER A 212 -29.00 16.53 1.91
N SER A 213 -28.27 15.45 2.19
CA SER A 213 -26.89 15.27 1.70
C SER A 213 -26.82 15.11 0.18
N LEU A 214 -27.75 14.36 -0.43
CA LEU A 214 -27.84 14.27 -1.89
C LEU A 214 -28.19 15.63 -2.53
N LYS A 215 -29.07 16.41 -1.89
CA LYS A 215 -29.40 17.77 -2.35
C LYS A 215 -28.22 18.74 -2.23
N ALA A 216 -27.38 18.56 -1.21
CA ALA A 216 -26.13 19.31 -1.06
C ALA A 216 -25.14 18.98 -2.17
N ILE A 217 -24.98 17.70 -2.52
CA ILE A 217 -24.17 17.27 -3.66
C ILE A 217 -24.72 17.84 -4.97
N GLU A 218 -26.04 17.82 -5.16
CA GLU A 218 -26.72 18.41 -6.31
C GLU A 218 -26.38 19.91 -6.44
N THR A 219 -26.48 20.64 -5.33
CA THR A 219 -26.16 22.08 -5.28
C THR A 219 -24.68 22.34 -5.53
N PHE A 220 -23.80 21.56 -4.90
CA PHE A 220 -22.35 21.71 -5.00
C PHE A 220 -21.85 21.53 -6.44
N PHE A 221 -22.35 20.51 -7.14
CA PHE A 221 -21.99 20.25 -8.53
C PHE A 221 -22.84 21.03 -9.54
N SER A 222 -23.80 21.86 -9.10
CA SER A 222 -24.80 22.46 -9.99
C SER A 222 -25.44 21.43 -10.92
N ALA A 223 -25.74 20.24 -10.37
CA ALA A 223 -26.32 19.13 -11.11
C ALA A 223 -27.83 19.29 -11.24
N ASP A 224 -28.40 18.81 -12.35
CA ASP A 224 -29.86 18.77 -12.50
C ASP A 224 -30.46 17.64 -11.67
N ILE A 225 -29.73 16.51 -11.59
CA ILE A 225 -30.19 15.31 -10.91
C ILE A 225 -29.01 14.63 -10.21
N VAL A 226 -29.19 14.30 -8.93
CA VAL A 226 -28.30 13.42 -8.17
C VAL A 226 -29.12 12.34 -7.48
N TYR A 227 -28.76 11.07 -7.70
CA TYR A 227 -29.46 9.95 -7.07
C TYR A 227 -28.56 8.73 -6.89
N LEU A 228 -29.05 7.76 -6.11
CA LEU A 228 -28.38 6.48 -5.90
C LEU A 228 -29.11 5.41 -6.68
N SER A 229 -28.37 4.65 -7.49
CA SER A 229 -28.88 3.50 -8.21
C SER A 229 -28.36 2.21 -7.55
N ARG A 230 -29.22 1.20 -7.40
CA ARG A 230 -28.89 -0.13 -6.84
C ARG A 230 -28.91 -1.18 -7.95
N GLN A 231 -27.95 -2.11 -7.93
CA GLN A 231 -27.73 -3.13 -8.97
C GLN A 231 -28.97 -4.00 -9.30
N ASN A 232 -29.96 -4.10 -8.39
CA ASN A 232 -31.10 -5.02 -8.53
C ASN A 232 -32.49 -4.43 -8.21
N LEU A 233 -32.63 -3.14 -7.88
CA LEU A 233 -33.90 -2.60 -7.35
C LEU A 233 -34.40 -1.34 -8.07
N ASP A 234 -33.52 -0.46 -8.55
CA ASP A 234 -33.93 0.87 -8.99
C ASP A 234 -33.64 1.09 -10.48
N PHE A 235 -34.53 0.58 -11.34
CA PHE A 235 -34.64 1.01 -12.73
C PHE A 235 -35.59 2.19 -12.93
N VAL A 236 -36.00 2.86 -11.85
CA VAL A 236 -36.95 3.95 -11.90
C VAL A 236 -36.36 5.11 -11.12
N LEU A 237 -35.93 6.16 -11.84
CA LEU A 237 -35.95 7.50 -11.28
C LEU A 237 -37.38 7.71 -10.78
N ASP A 238 -37.56 7.77 -9.47
CA ASP A 238 -38.85 7.93 -8.79
C ASP A 238 -39.61 9.10 -9.46
N GLU A 239 -40.64 8.79 -10.26
CA GLU A 239 -41.39 9.74 -11.11
C GLU A 239 -41.93 10.93 -10.31
N GLU A 240 -42.09 10.77 -8.99
CA GLU A 240 -42.59 11.81 -8.08
C GLU A 240 -41.57 12.88 -7.69
N LYS A 241 -40.26 12.71 -7.98
CA LYS A 241 -39.20 13.63 -7.50
C LYS A 241 -38.48 14.45 -8.57
N SER A 242 -38.73 14.22 -9.86
CA SER A 242 -38.23 15.13 -10.90
C SER A 242 -39.19 16.30 -11.03
N ASN A 243 -38.70 17.52 -10.77
CA ASN A 243 -39.41 18.75 -11.14
C ASN A 243 -39.95 18.62 -12.58
N GLU A 244 -41.09 19.24 -12.85
CA GLU A 244 -41.91 19.23 -14.10
C GLU A 244 -41.17 19.50 -15.44
N ILE A 245 -39.83 19.52 -15.46
CA ILE A 245 -38.96 19.86 -16.57
C ILE A 245 -38.37 18.62 -17.28
N PHE A 246 -38.34 17.43 -16.67
CA PHE A 246 -37.80 16.23 -17.33
C PHE A 246 -38.92 15.32 -17.86
N GLN A 247 -39.18 15.41 -19.17
CA GLN A 247 -40.17 14.57 -19.84
C GLN A 247 -39.87 13.06 -19.66
N SER A 248 -40.92 12.26 -19.49
CA SER A 248 -40.90 10.79 -19.37
C SER A 248 -40.02 10.08 -20.42
N VAL A 249 -39.93 10.64 -21.62
CA VAL A 249 -39.11 10.14 -22.74
C VAL A 249 -37.61 10.15 -22.42
N LEU A 250 -37.12 11.10 -21.62
CA LEU A 250 -35.71 11.15 -21.24
C LEU A 250 -35.39 10.12 -20.16
N ILE A 251 -36.31 9.86 -19.22
CA ILE A 251 -36.15 8.87 -18.15
C ILE A 251 -36.02 7.46 -18.74
N ASP A 252 -36.88 7.10 -19.70
CA ASP A 252 -36.81 5.79 -20.38
C ASP A 252 -35.48 5.60 -21.12
N ARG A 253 -35.01 6.64 -21.82
CA ARG A 253 -33.70 6.60 -22.50
C ARG A 253 -32.55 6.50 -21.50
N LEU A 254 -32.61 7.22 -20.39
CA LEU A 254 -31.59 7.21 -19.35
C LEU A 254 -31.49 5.83 -18.68
N ASN A 255 -32.64 5.22 -18.39
CA ASN A 255 -32.74 3.86 -17.88
C ASN A 255 -32.23 2.82 -18.89
N ALA A 256 -32.56 2.98 -20.17
CA ALA A 256 -32.04 2.11 -21.23
C ALA A 256 -30.51 2.21 -21.34
N GLU A 257 -29.95 3.41 -21.21
CA GLU A 257 -28.50 3.61 -21.34
C GLU A 257 -27.72 3.16 -20.11
N LEU A 258 -28.30 3.29 -18.91
CA LEU A 258 -27.79 2.65 -17.69
C LEU A 258 -27.79 1.12 -17.81
N LYS A 259 -28.85 0.51 -18.36
CA LYS A 259 -28.89 -0.93 -18.62
C LYS A 259 -27.85 -1.37 -19.64
N SER A 260 -27.75 -0.63 -20.75
CA SER A 260 -26.92 -0.98 -21.90
C SER A 260 -25.42 -0.79 -21.62
N ARG A 261 -25.03 0.40 -21.15
CA ARG A 261 -23.62 0.79 -20.99
C ARG A 261 -23.06 0.61 -19.59
N PHE A 262 -23.92 0.51 -18.58
CA PHE A 262 -23.50 0.45 -17.17
C PHE A 262 -23.80 -0.89 -16.51
N SER A 263 -24.22 -1.92 -17.25
CA SER A 263 -24.35 -3.30 -16.73
C SER A 263 -23.01 -3.83 -16.18
N SER A 264 -21.87 -3.44 -16.77
CA SER A 264 -20.52 -3.76 -16.29
C SER A 264 -19.99 -2.81 -15.20
N ILE A 265 -20.60 -1.63 -15.00
CA ILE A 265 -20.09 -0.61 -14.07
C ILE A 265 -20.35 -0.97 -12.60
N TRP A 266 -21.36 -1.81 -12.35
CA TRP A 266 -21.53 -2.48 -11.06
C TRP A 266 -20.40 -3.44 -10.69
N THR A 267 -19.53 -3.79 -11.65
CA THR A 267 -18.31 -4.55 -11.43
C THR A 267 -17.03 -3.70 -11.60
N ASP A 268 -17.16 -2.43 -11.98
CA ASP A 268 -16.04 -1.51 -12.19
C ASP A 268 -15.72 -0.72 -10.91
N THR A 269 -14.46 -0.32 -10.77
CA THR A 269 -13.95 0.46 -9.63
C THR A 269 -13.84 1.95 -9.92
N LYS A 270 -13.88 2.35 -11.20
CA LYS A 270 -13.68 3.72 -11.68
C LYS A 270 -15.00 4.41 -12.01
N ALA A 271 -15.02 5.73 -11.86
CA ALA A 271 -16.14 6.53 -12.34
C ALA A 271 -16.21 6.51 -13.87
N SER A 272 -17.44 6.54 -14.39
CA SER A 272 -17.70 6.51 -15.82
C SER A 272 -18.56 7.70 -16.23
N CYS A 273 -18.24 8.28 -17.38
CA CYS A 273 -18.93 9.45 -17.90
C CYS A 273 -19.50 9.18 -19.29
N VAL A 274 -20.78 9.47 -19.50
CA VAL A 274 -21.45 9.35 -20.80
C VAL A 274 -22.14 10.66 -21.18
N LYS A 275 -21.99 11.04 -22.46
CA LYS A 275 -22.75 12.14 -23.08
C LYS A 275 -24.08 11.60 -23.62
N LEU A 276 -25.18 12.24 -23.26
CA LEU A 276 -26.53 11.94 -23.70
C LEU A 276 -27.04 13.11 -24.54
N ASP A 277 -27.58 12.82 -25.72
CA ASP A 277 -28.17 13.83 -26.61
C ASP A 277 -29.69 13.81 -26.45
N SER A 278 -30.29 14.91 -26.01
CA SER A 278 -31.75 15.05 -26.01
C SER A 278 -32.22 15.51 -27.37
N SER A 279 -32.43 14.57 -28.28
CA SER A 279 -33.12 14.81 -29.54
C SER A 279 -34.63 14.98 -29.30
N THR A 280 -35.05 16.04 -28.62
CA THR A 280 -36.46 16.48 -28.59
C THR A 280 -36.59 17.74 -29.43
N GLN A 281 -37.72 17.87 -30.15
CA GLN A 281 -37.93 18.73 -31.31
C GLN A 281 -37.67 20.25 -31.15
N GLU A 282 -37.24 20.75 -29.99
CA GLU A 282 -37.09 22.19 -29.77
C GLU A 282 -35.76 22.67 -29.16
N ARG A 283 -34.81 21.80 -28.77
CA ARG A 283 -33.42 22.18 -28.40
C ARG A 283 -32.54 20.93 -28.21
N ASN A 284 -31.41 20.85 -28.92
CA ASN A 284 -30.37 19.85 -28.63
C ASN A 284 -29.67 20.23 -27.31
N ILE A 285 -30.10 19.64 -26.20
CA ILE A 285 -29.42 19.79 -24.90
C ILE A 285 -28.53 18.56 -24.71
N LEU A 286 -27.23 18.81 -24.52
CA LEU A 286 -26.28 17.77 -24.18
C LEU A 286 -26.28 17.57 -22.66
N TYR A 287 -26.56 16.35 -22.22
CA TYR A 287 -26.44 15.96 -20.82
C TYR A 287 -25.18 15.13 -20.61
N ARG A 288 -24.54 15.30 -19.45
CA ARG A 288 -23.43 14.48 -19.01
C ARG A 288 -23.86 13.69 -17.78
N MET A 289 -23.71 12.37 -17.85
CA MET A 289 -24.01 11.46 -16.74
C MET A 289 -22.70 10.89 -16.19
N THR A 290 -22.40 11.17 -14.93
CA THR A 290 -21.26 10.62 -14.18
C THR A 290 -21.77 9.58 -13.20
N CYS A 291 -21.25 8.36 -13.32
CA CYS A 291 -21.58 7.24 -12.44
C CYS A 291 -20.37 6.91 -11.59
N ILE A 292 -20.49 7.03 -10.27
CA ILE A 292 -19.43 6.72 -9.30
C ILE A 292 -19.82 5.41 -8.60
N PRO A 293 -19.08 4.30 -8.83
CA PRO A 293 -19.39 3.02 -8.21
C PRO A 293 -18.94 3.02 -6.75
N ILE A 294 -19.85 2.65 -5.85
CA ILE A 294 -19.67 2.64 -4.39
C ILE A 294 -20.17 1.32 -3.80
N GLN A 295 -19.57 0.91 -2.69
CA GLN A 295 -20.02 -0.25 -1.92
C GLN A 295 -20.52 0.21 -0.57
N ILE A 296 -21.73 -0.21 -0.21
CA ILE A 296 -22.31 0.05 1.11
C ILE A 296 -22.56 -1.25 1.85
N PHE A 297 -22.46 -1.17 3.17
CA PHE A 297 -22.87 -2.24 4.07
C PHE A 297 -24.24 -1.87 4.62
N GLU A 298 -25.26 -2.67 4.31
CA GLU A 298 -26.59 -2.52 4.91
C GLU A 298 -26.65 -3.35 6.20
N GLU A 299 -26.84 -2.68 7.34
CA GLU A 299 -27.14 -3.34 8.61
C GLU A 299 -28.65 -3.65 8.65
N SER A 300 -29.05 -4.78 8.04
CA SER A 300 -30.36 -5.36 8.29
C SER A 300 -30.22 -6.56 9.24
N ASN A 301 -31.19 -6.69 10.16
CA ASN A 301 -31.21 -7.65 11.26
C ASN A 301 -30.52 -8.98 10.92
N SER A 302 -29.37 -9.22 11.56
CA SER A 302 -28.58 -10.46 11.58
C SER A 302 -27.80 -10.90 10.34
N ASN A 303 -27.80 -10.17 9.20
CA ASN A 303 -26.94 -10.50 8.06
C ASN A 303 -26.33 -9.26 7.40
N ARG A 304 -25.00 -9.12 7.48
CA ARG A 304 -24.25 -8.09 6.73
C ARG A 304 -24.20 -8.49 5.26
N ARG A 305 -24.87 -7.74 4.38
CA ARG A 305 -24.70 -7.86 2.92
C ARG A 305 -24.00 -6.62 2.38
N LEU A 306 -22.99 -6.85 1.55
CA LEU A 306 -22.38 -5.84 0.68
C LEU A 306 -23.33 -5.58 -0.48
N GLU A 307 -23.74 -4.34 -0.66
CA GLU A 307 -24.55 -3.90 -1.79
C GLU A 307 -23.72 -2.96 -2.68
N ASN A 308 -23.70 -3.23 -3.98
CA ASN A 308 -23.11 -2.34 -4.97
C ASN A 308 -24.13 -1.25 -5.32
N VAL A 309 -23.78 0.00 -5.03
CA VAL A 309 -24.60 1.19 -5.27
C VAL A 309 -23.79 2.19 -6.06
N SER A 310 -24.42 2.86 -7.01
CA SER A 310 -23.75 3.89 -7.79
C SER A 310 -24.37 5.24 -7.51
N LEU A 311 -23.54 6.24 -7.20
CA LEU A 311 -23.97 7.63 -7.19
C LEU A 311 -23.96 8.15 -8.62
N VAL A 312 -25.13 8.56 -9.09
CA VAL A 312 -25.31 9.08 -10.45
C VAL A 312 -25.56 10.57 -10.36
N ILE A 313 -24.76 11.34 -11.09
CA ILE A 313 -24.82 12.80 -11.19
C ILE A 313 -25.06 13.16 -12.65
N ILE A 314 -26.12 13.91 -12.93
CA ILE A 314 -26.51 14.35 -14.28
C ILE A 314 -26.48 15.87 -14.34
N GLN A 315 -25.80 16.41 -15.36
CA GLN A 315 -25.61 17.84 -15.60
C GLN A 315 -25.96 18.21 -17.04
N SER A 316 -26.70 19.31 -17.21
CA SER A 316 -27.12 19.94 -18.46
C SER A 316 -26.20 21.12 -18.75
N ASP A 317 -25.95 21.37 -20.04
CA ASP A 317 -24.88 22.26 -20.46
C ASP A 317 -25.08 23.74 -20.04
N LYS A 318 -24.43 24.11 -18.92
CA LYS A 318 -23.89 25.44 -18.66
C LYS A 318 -22.47 25.26 -18.16
N THR A 319 -21.49 25.41 -19.05
CA THR A 319 -20.05 25.55 -18.71
C THR A 319 -19.48 24.38 -17.89
N LEU A 320 -19.43 23.18 -18.50
CA LEU A 320 -18.91 21.93 -17.93
C LEU A 320 -17.50 22.04 -17.27
N GLU A 321 -17.43 22.34 -15.97
CA GLU A 321 -16.29 21.95 -15.15
C GLU A 321 -16.39 20.44 -14.84
N ILE A 322 -15.33 19.72 -15.17
CA ILE A 322 -15.31 18.27 -15.27
C ILE A 322 -15.30 17.65 -13.86
N LEU A 323 -16.30 16.83 -13.54
CA LEU A 323 -16.14 15.75 -12.55
C LEU A 323 -15.08 14.78 -13.11
N ASP A 324 -13.83 15.00 -12.72
CA ASP A 324 -12.72 14.17 -13.16
C ASP A 324 -12.55 12.95 -12.23
N ASP A 325 -11.65 12.05 -12.62
CA ASP A 325 -11.38 10.83 -11.86
C ASP A 325 -11.04 11.14 -10.40
N LEU A 326 -10.36 12.27 -10.13
CA LEU A 326 -9.96 12.61 -8.77
C LEU A 326 -11.14 13.10 -7.93
N LEU A 327 -11.99 13.96 -8.47
CA LEU A 327 -13.20 14.40 -7.81
C LEU A 327 -14.16 13.23 -7.54
N SER A 328 -14.19 12.24 -8.44
CA SER A 328 -14.93 11.01 -8.21
C SER A 328 -14.41 10.20 -7.02
N LEU A 329 -13.09 10.15 -6.81
CA LEU A 329 -12.47 9.51 -5.65
C LEU A 329 -12.76 10.27 -4.36
N VAL A 330 -12.76 11.61 -4.40
CA VAL A 330 -13.14 12.44 -3.25
C VAL A 330 -14.56 12.09 -2.81
N VAL A 331 -15.53 12.15 -3.74
CA VAL A 331 -16.93 11.84 -3.45
C VAL A 331 -17.08 10.41 -2.95
N LYS A 332 -16.38 9.44 -3.57
CA LYS A 332 -16.39 8.04 -3.16
C LYS A 332 -15.85 7.83 -1.75
N ALA A 333 -14.72 8.43 -1.40
CA ALA A 333 -14.14 8.33 -0.06
C ALA A 333 -15.06 8.93 1.00
N ILE A 334 -15.63 10.12 0.75
CA ILE A 334 -16.58 10.75 1.68
C ILE A 334 -17.83 9.89 1.84
N PHE A 335 -18.37 9.34 0.76
CA PHE A 335 -19.55 8.48 0.82
C PHE A 335 -19.29 7.20 1.64
N ILE A 336 -18.13 6.56 1.44
CA ILE A 336 -17.72 5.38 2.22
C ILE A 336 -17.51 5.76 3.69
N GLY A 337 -16.75 6.83 3.96
CA GLY A 337 -16.43 7.32 5.30
C GLY A 337 -17.67 7.72 6.12
N THR A 338 -18.76 8.11 5.43
CA THR A 338 -20.04 8.50 6.02
C THR A 338 -21.10 7.40 6.05
N LYS A 339 -20.70 6.14 5.76
CA LYS A 339 -21.61 4.98 5.63
C LYS A 339 -22.80 5.26 4.71
N GLY A 340 -22.52 5.79 3.53
CA GLY A 340 -23.53 6.14 2.54
C GLY A 340 -24.33 7.39 2.88
N LEU A 341 -23.66 8.42 3.42
CA LEU A 341 -24.24 9.69 3.86
C LEU A 341 -25.28 9.54 4.97
N GLN A 342 -25.19 8.48 5.77
CA GLN A 342 -26.09 8.21 6.89
C GLN A 342 -25.47 8.56 8.23
N ASN A 343 -24.15 8.50 8.34
CA ASN A 343 -23.43 8.69 9.58
C ASN A 343 -22.19 9.58 9.38
N PHE A 344 -22.26 10.81 9.89
CA PHE A 344 -21.16 11.77 9.86
C PHE A 344 -20.42 11.83 11.21
N SER A 345 -20.24 10.68 11.88
CA SER A 345 -19.51 10.62 13.14
C SER A 345 -18.02 10.96 13.00
N LYS A 346 -17.47 10.82 11.78
CA LYS A 346 -16.10 11.24 11.47
C LYS A 346 -16.02 12.76 11.36
N SER A 347 -14.99 13.33 11.96
CA SER A 347 -14.60 14.73 11.77
C SER A 347 -14.15 14.99 10.32
N ASN A 348 -14.11 16.26 9.91
CA ASN A 348 -13.61 16.64 8.59
C ASN A 348 -12.17 16.16 8.35
N ASN A 349 -11.33 16.15 9.39
CA ASN A 349 -9.96 15.68 9.25
C ASN A 349 -9.89 14.16 9.03
N GLU A 350 -10.75 13.38 9.69
CA GLU A 350 -10.84 11.93 9.46
C GLU A 350 -11.38 11.60 8.06
N LEU A 351 -12.38 12.35 7.58
CA LEU A 351 -12.87 12.20 6.20
C LEU A 351 -11.82 12.62 5.17
N ARG A 352 -11.08 13.71 5.43
CA ARG A 352 -9.97 14.15 4.57
C ARG A 352 -8.85 13.12 4.54
N ALA A 353 -8.54 12.49 5.67
CA ALA A 353 -7.59 11.38 5.73
C ALA A 353 -8.04 10.18 4.88
N ASP A 354 -9.32 9.79 4.93
CA ASP A 354 -9.86 8.72 4.08
C ASP A 354 -9.72 9.05 2.58
N VAL A 355 -9.96 10.32 2.20
CA VAL A 355 -9.77 10.81 0.83
C VAL A 355 -8.32 10.65 0.40
N TYR A 356 -7.37 11.13 1.20
CA TYR A 356 -5.94 11.02 0.91
C TYR A 356 -5.49 9.56 0.80
N ASP A 357 -5.95 8.68 1.69
CA ASP A 357 -5.64 7.26 1.66
C ASP A 357 -6.17 6.60 0.37
N LEU A 358 -7.38 6.96 -0.08
CA LEU A 358 -7.95 6.44 -1.32
C LEU A 358 -7.19 6.94 -2.56
N ILE A 359 -6.82 8.23 -2.60
CA ILE A 359 -6.01 8.80 -3.68
C ILE A 359 -4.65 8.10 -3.73
N LYS A 360 -3.96 7.94 -2.58
CA LYS A 360 -2.67 7.25 -2.49
C LYS A 360 -2.77 5.79 -2.95
N ARG A 361 -3.80 5.04 -2.55
CA ARG A 361 -4.05 3.66 -3.04
C ARG A 361 -4.27 3.60 -4.54
N THR A 362 -5.00 4.57 -5.09
CA THR A 362 -5.40 4.56 -6.51
C THR A 362 -4.25 4.99 -7.44
N TYR A 363 -3.50 6.02 -7.06
CA TYR A 363 -2.46 6.60 -7.91
C TYR A 363 -1.03 6.26 -7.51
N GLY A 364 -0.81 5.71 -6.31
CA GLY A 364 0.50 5.41 -5.74
C GLY A 364 1.24 6.63 -5.15
N HIS A 365 0.75 7.85 -5.38
CA HIS A 365 1.34 9.10 -4.85
C HIS A 365 0.27 10.17 -4.63
N VAL A 366 0.64 11.20 -3.85
CA VAL A 366 -0.13 12.41 -3.57
C VAL A 366 0.80 13.62 -3.67
N GLY A 367 0.27 14.85 -3.64
CA GLY A 367 1.09 16.05 -3.51
C GLY A 367 1.69 16.21 -2.10
N ASP A 368 2.78 16.98 -1.99
CA ASP A 368 3.53 17.18 -0.74
C ASP A 368 2.64 17.69 0.38
N ARG A 369 1.75 18.64 0.07
CA ARG A 369 0.84 19.20 1.08
C ARG A 369 -0.08 18.11 1.67
N MET A 370 -0.72 17.32 0.81
CA MET A 370 -1.60 16.23 1.25
C MET A 370 -0.84 15.19 2.07
N TYR A 371 0.40 14.87 1.68
CA TYR A 371 1.25 13.97 2.43
C TYR A 371 1.54 14.50 3.84
N ILE A 372 1.97 15.76 3.95
CA ILE A 372 2.27 16.42 5.24
C ILE A 372 1.02 16.49 6.12
N GLU A 373 -0.11 16.90 5.56
CA GLU A 373 -1.38 16.97 6.29
C GLU A 373 -1.84 15.59 6.76
N ARG A 374 -1.77 14.56 5.89
CA ARG A 374 -2.10 13.19 6.27
C ARG A 374 -1.20 12.67 7.39
N PHE A 375 0.10 12.97 7.34
CA PHE A 375 1.04 12.59 8.39
C PHE A 375 0.73 13.28 9.72
N ASN A 376 0.26 14.53 9.69
CA ASN A 376 -0.21 15.21 10.90
C ASN A 376 -1.49 14.57 11.46
N PHE A 377 -2.46 14.22 10.61
CA PHE A 377 -3.64 13.47 11.05
C PHE A 377 -3.25 12.11 11.64
N PHE A 378 -2.29 11.42 11.03
CA PHE A 378 -1.77 10.16 11.52
C PHE A 378 -1.16 10.28 12.92
N LYS A 379 -0.34 11.32 13.19
CA LYS A 379 0.18 11.58 14.54
C LYS A 379 -0.92 11.81 15.58
N GLU A 380 -2.03 12.44 15.21
CA GLU A 380 -3.18 12.58 16.11
C GLU A 380 -3.88 11.23 16.36
N GLU A 381 -4.03 10.39 15.32
CA GLU A 381 -4.53 9.02 15.43
C GLU A 381 -3.64 8.19 16.39
N LEU A 382 -2.31 8.30 16.28
CA LEU A 382 -1.37 7.57 17.14
C LEU A 382 -1.53 7.91 18.64
N LYS A 383 -2.01 9.12 18.98
CA LYS A 383 -2.28 9.48 20.38
C LYS A 383 -3.41 8.65 21.00
N THR A 384 -4.26 8.00 20.19
CA THR A 384 -5.32 7.12 20.70
C THR A 384 -4.80 5.73 21.10
N LEU A 385 -3.53 5.42 20.86
CA LEU A 385 -2.94 4.13 21.21
C LEU A 385 -2.70 3.98 22.71
N ARG A 386 -2.97 2.78 23.21
CA ARG A 386 -2.55 2.27 24.53
C ARG A 386 -1.95 0.88 24.37
N MET A 387 -1.08 0.48 25.29
CA MET A 387 -0.37 -0.81 25.23
C MET A 387 -1.04 -1.84 26.14
N LEU A 388 -1.40 -2.97 25.56
CA LEU A 388 -1.77 -4.21 26.25
C LEU A 388 -0.51 -5.06 26.37
N PHE A 389 -0.30 -5.73 27.50
CA PHE A 389 0.84 -6.61 27.71
C PHE A 389 0.37 -8.06 27.75
N GLU A 390 0.80 -8.87 26.79
CA GLU A 390 0.52 -10.31 26.76
C GLU A 390 1.71 -11.08 27.37
N PRO A 391 1.46 -12.04 28.29
CA PRO A 391 2.55 -12.75 28.93
C PRO A 391 3.12 -13.86 28.05
N ILE A 392 4.44 -13.94 28.01
CA ILE A 392 5.19 -15.09 27.52
C ILE A 392 5.50 -15.96 28.74
N VAL A 393 5.06 -17.21 28.74
CA VAL A 393 5.17 -18.13 29.88
C VAL A 393 6.38 -19.03 29.69
N PHE A 394 7.18 -19.15 30.75
CA PHE A 394 8.29 -20.08 30.87
C PHE A 394 7.87 -21.34 31.60
N PHE A 395 8.29 -22.48 31.07
CA PHE A 395 8.03 -23.81 31.59
C PHE A 395 9.37 -24.51 31.85
N GLU A 396 9.65 -24.85 33.10
CA GLU A 396 10.86 -25.58 33.49
C GLU A 396 10.53 -27.03 33.87
N GLU A 397 10.82 -27.97 32.96
CA GLU A 397 10.45 -29.38 33.13
C GLU A 397 11.06 -30.03 34.39
N ILE A 398 12.32 -29.69 34.72
CA ILE A 398 13.06 -30.35 35.81
C ILE A 398 12.49 -29.97 37.18
N THR A 399 12.18 -28.70 37.38
CA THR A 399 11.65 -28.17 38.64
C THR A 399 10.12 -28.18 38.66
N GLN A 400 9.48 -28.47 37.51
CA GLN A 400 8.04 -28.40 37.30
C GLN A 400 7.48 -27.00 37.62
N SER A 401 8.25 -25.95 37.31
CA SER A 401 7.83 -24.56 37.55
C SER A 401 7.22 -23.92 36.31
N ILE A 402 6.19 -23.10 36.55
CA ILE A 402 5.51 -22.30 35.53
C ILE A 402 5.59 -20.84 35.96
N ASP A 403 6.31 -20.03 35.20
CA ASP A 403 6.59 -18.64 35.54
C ASP A 403 6.29 -17.72 34.36
N VAL A 404 5.94 -16.46 34.64
CA VAL A 404 5.91 -15.45 33.59
C VAL A 404 7.35 -15.11 33.23
N TRP A 405 7.74 -15.36 31.98
CA TRP A 405 9.06 -15.06 31.47
C TRP A 405 9.21 -13.58 31.14
N GLY A 406 8.28 -13.06 30.35
CA GLY A 406 8.35 -11.77 29.68
C GLY A 406 6.96 -11.30 29.23
N TRP A 407 6.93 -10.13 28.61
CA TRP A 407 5.70 -9.49 28.16
C TRP A 407 5.85 -8.95 26.75
N GLU A 408 4.91 -9.26 25.87
CA GLU A 408 4.79 -8.62 24.56
C GLU A 408 3.86 -7.42 24.64
N ALA A 409 4.34 -6.27 24.18
CA ALA A 409 3.53 -5.06 24.11
C ALA A 409 2.77 -4.96 22.79
N LEU A 410 1.45 -4.98 22.90
CA LEU A 410 0.52 -4.96 21.80
C LEU A 410 -0.29 -3.66 21.79
N ALA A 411 -0.25 -2.92 20.67
CA ALA A 411 -1.03 -1.71 20.52
C ALA A 411 -2.54 -2.01 20.46
N ARG A 412 -3.32 -1.23 21.21
CA ARG A 412 -4.80 -1.25 21.22
C ARG A 412 -5.34 0.16 21.11
N ASP A 413 -6.50 0.31 20.49
CA ASP A 413 -7.26 1.56 20.52
C ASP A 413 -7.76 1.84 21.94
N LYS A 414 -7.61 3.08 22.42
CA LYS A 414 -8.00 3.45 23.79
C LYS A 414 -9.48 3.27 24.09
N LYS A 415 -10.36 3.45 23.10
CA LYS A 415 -11.82 3.42 23.28
C LYS A 415 -12.36 2.01 23.10
N THR A 416 -11.92 1.30 22.07
CA THR A 416 -12.48 -0.02 21.73
C THR A 416 -11.70 -1.18 22.33
N GLU A 417 -10.46 -0.95 22.78
CA GLU A 417 -9.51 -1.97 23.25
C GLU A 417 -9.19 -3.05 22.20
N GLN A 418 -9.54 -2.81 20.93
CA GLN A 418 -9.25 -3.70 19.81
C GLN A 418 -7.93 -3.32 19.13
N THR A 419 -7.39 -4.25 18.33
CA THR A 419 -6.23 -4.00 17.49
C THR A 419 -6.52 -2.86 16.50
N PRO A 420 -5.68 -1.81 16.44
CA PRO A 420 -5.92 -0.64 15.59
C PRO A 420 -5.49 -0.91 14.14
N ILE A 421 -6.15 -1.87 13.48
CA ILE A 421 -5.80 -2.38 12.13
C ILE A 421 -5.63 -1.25 11.11
N ASN A 422 -6.47 -0.22 11.16
CA ASN A 422 -6.40 0.90 10.22
C ASN A 422 -5.10 1.71 10.38
N ILE A 423 -4.59 1.89 11.60
CA ILE A 423 -3.34 2.64 11.84
C ILE A 423 -2.15 1.89 11.21
N PHE A 424 -2.06 0.57 11.39
CA PHE A 424 -1.02 -0.25 10.76
C PHE A 424 -1.12 -0.22 9.23
N ARG A 425 -2.33 -0.39 8.68
CA ARG A 425 -2.56 -0.31 7.24
C ARG A 425 -2.20 1.06 6.65
N THR A 426 -2.43 2.14 7.40
CA THR A 426 -2.01 3.49 6.99
C THR A 426 -0.48 3.58 6.99
N ALA A 427 0.19 3.09 8.04
CA ALA A 427 1.65 3.08 8.08
C ALA A 427 2.26 2.34 6.88
N GLU A 428 1.73 1.16 6.55
CA GLU A 428 2.15 0.38 5.39
C GLU A 428 1.87 1.09 4.05
N LEU A 429 0.69 1.71 3.90
CA LEU A 429 0.31 2.41 2.68
C LEU A 429 1.20 3.62 2.38
N TRP A 430 1.57 4.36 3.43
CA TRP A 430 2.31 5.63 3.30
C TRP A 430 3.82 5.46 3.44
N GLY A 431 4.28 4.30 3.92
CA GLY A 431 5.68 3.89 3.89
C GLY A 431 6.49 4.33 5.11
N VAL A 432 7.80 4.42 4.92
CA VAL A 432 8.81 4.37 6.00
C VAL A 432 8.62 5.46 7.06
N GLN A 433 8.23 6.68 6.68
CA GLN A 433 8.05 7.76 7.64
C GLN A 433 6.88 7.49 8.60
N PHE A 434 5.76 6.97 8.09
CA PHE A 434 4.61 6.62 8.92
C PHE A 434 4.90 5.38 9.77
N GLN A 435 5.59 4.38 9.22
CA GLN A 435 6.07 3.22 9.97
C GLN A 435 6.99 3.64 11.13
N THR A 436 7.95 4.53 10.85
CA THR A 436 8.90 5.03 11.85
C THR A 436 8.17 5.76 12.98
N GLU A 437 7.21 6.63 12.66
CA GLU A 437 6.45 7.36 13.66
C GLU A 437 5.58 6.43 14.52
N LEU A 438 4.92 5.45 13.89
CA LEU A 438 4.14 4.42 14.60
C LEU A 438 5.03 3.64 15.57
N ASP A 439 6.16 3.12 15.10
CA ASP A 439 7.10 2.37 15.92
C ASP A 439 7.68 3.20 17.06
N LEU A 440 7.95 4.50 16.84
CA LEU A 440 8.41 5.42 17.90
C LEU A 440 7.36 5.56 19.00
N VAL A 441 6.09 5.78 18.62
CA VAL A 441 4.99 5.91 19.58
C VAL A 441 4.74 4.60 20.32
N CYS A 442 4.78 3.45 19.63
CA CYS A 442 4.68 2.13 20.24
C CYS A 442 5.82 1.88 21.21
N LEU A 443 7.07 2.12 20.82
CA LEU A 443 8.26 1.98 21.68
C LEU A 443 8.15 2.84 22.94
N GLU A 444 7.83 4.13 22.79
CA GLU A 444 7.75 5.07 23.90
C GLU A 444 6.61 4.71 24.87
N ASN A 445 5.43 4.40 24.34
CA ASN A 445 4.27 4.02 25.17
C ASN A 445 4.52 2.70 25.91
N SER A 446 5.13 1.72 25.24
CA SER A 446 5.47 0.41 25.82
C SER A 446 6.48 0.56 26.95
N ILE A 447 7.61 1.24 26.72
CA ILE A 447 8.64 1.44 27.74
C ILE A 447 8.09 2.20 28.95
N LYS A 448 7.33 3.29 28.73
CA LYS A 448 6.77 4.08 29.83
C LYS A 448 5.74 3.30 30.64
N ALA A 449 4.80 2.63 29.97
CA ALA A 449 3.78 1.84 30.65
C ALA A 449 4.41 0.67 31.41
N TYR A 450 5.38 0.00 30.81
CA TYR A 450 6.15 -1.09 31.42
C TYR A 450 6.91 -0.60 32.67
N SER A 451 7.69 0.48 32.55
CA SER A 451 8.44 1.05 33.66
C SER A 451 7.53 1.44 34.84
N LYS A 452 6.40 2.08 34.54
CA LYS A 452 5.41 2.47 35.55
C LYS A 452 4.81 1.26 36.26
N ALA A 453 4.49 0.19 35.54
CA ALA A 453 3.97 -1.04 36.13
C ALA A 453 5.02 -1.67 37.07
N MET A 454 6.28 -1.77 36.65
CA MET A 454 7.35 -2.33 37.47
C MET A 454 7.62 -1.52 38.76
N GLU A 455 7.49 -0.20 38.71
CA GLU A 455 7.55 0.64 39.92
C GLU A 455 6.41 0.35 40.90
N GLN A 456 5.19 0.12 40.40
CA GLN A 456 4.03 -0.19 41.23
C GLN A 456 4.18 -1.53 41.94
N VAL A 457 4.63 -2.57 41.23
CA VAL A 457 4.91 -3.89 41.81
C VAL A 457 6.00 -3.78 42.87
N SER A 458 7.06 -2.99 42.61
CA SER A 458 8.14 -2.76 43.59
C SER A 458 7.63 -2.12 44.88
N LYS A 459 6.71 -1.16 44.79
CA LYS A 459 6.10 -0.49 45.95
C LYS A 459 5.15 -1.41 46.73
N ALA A 460 4.35 -2.23 46.05
CA ALA A 460 3.44 -3.17 46.68
C ALA A 460 4.20 -4.19 47.54
N ASN A 461 5.25 -4.80 46.98
CA ASN A 461 6.07 -5.79 47.70
C ASN A 461 6.80 -5.20 48.93
N SER A 462 7.13 -3.91 48.91
CA SER A 462 7.80 -3.25 50.05
C SER A 462 6.90 -2.98 51.26
N LYS A 463 5.56 -3.01 51.12
CA LYS A 463 4.62 -2.74 52.23
C LYS A 463 4.37 -3.96 53.12
N ASP A 464 4.50 -5.18 52.59
CA ASP A 464 4.25 -6.43 53.32
C ASP A 464 5.53 -7.08 53.88
N GLY A 465 6.62 -6.30 54.05
CA GLY A 465 7.93 -6.84 54.45
C GLY A 465 8.63 -7.65 53.35
N GLY A 466 8.11 -7.59 52.12
CA GLY A 466 8.66 -8.29 50.95
C GLY A 466 9.90 -7.64 50.36
N PHE A 467 10.69 -8.46 49.67
CA PHE A 467 11.96 -8.08 49.05
C PHE A 467 11.79 -6.95 48.00
N LYS A 468 12.68 -5.95 48.01
CA LYS A 468 12.73 -4.92 46.97
C LYS A 468 13.10 -5.57 45.63
N ILE A 469 12.24 -5.46 44.62
CA ILE A 469 12.49 -5.97 43.26
C ILE A 469 13.80 -5.35 42.76
N ARG A 470 14.78 -6.20 42.46
CA ARG A 470 16.09 -5.79 41.92
C ARG A 470 15.97 -5.71 40.40
N ALA A 471 16.85 -4.95 39.75
CA ALA A 471 16.87 -4.82 38.28
C ALA A 471 16.97 -6.17 37.53
N LYS A 472 17.48 -7.22 38.20
CA LYS A 472 17.55 -8.59 37.67
C LYS A 472 16.19 -9.31 37.65
N ASP A 473 15.26 -8.91 38.51
CA ASP A 473 13.92 -9.49 38.69
C ASP A 473 12.90 -8.90 37.70
N VAL A 474 13.35 -8.01 36.81
CA VAL A 474 12.54 -7.41 35.75
C VAL A 474 12.46 -8.39 34.57
N ASN A 475 11.26 -8.82 34.21
CA ASN A 475 11.01 -9.69 33.07
C ASN A 475 11.33 -8.99 31.73
N PRO A 476 11.73 -9.66 30.65
CA PRO A 476 11.91 -9.00 29.36
C PRO A 476 10.61 -8.39 28.82
N LEU A 477 10.75 -7.31 28.07
CA LEU A 477 9.71 -6.63 27.30
C LEU A 477 10.01 -6.83 25.82
N THR A 478 9.04 -7.35 25.08
CA THR A 478 9.14 -7.50 23.63
C THR A 478 8.26 -6.47 22.92
N ILE A 479 8.77 -5.90 21.82
CA ILE A 479 8.10 -4.83 21.07
C ILE A 479 8.33 -5.07 19.57
N ASN A 480 7.24 -5.07 18.82
CA ASN A 480 7.25 -5.13 17.35
C ASN A 480 7.88 -3.89 16.73
N VAL A 481 8.69 -4.07 15.68
CA VAL A 481 9.32 -2.99 14.92
C VAL A 481 9.47 -3.34 13.44
N TYR A 482 9.24 -2.37 12.56
CA TYR A 482 9.52 -2.55 11.13
C TYR A 482 11.03 -2.55 10.84
N PRO A 483 11.52 -3.42 9.93
CA PRO A 483 12.93 -3.44 9.53
C PRO A 483 13.47 -2.06 9.09
N ASN A 484 12.69 -1.35 8.27
CA ASN A 484 13.08 -0.05 7.73
C ASN A 484 13.15 1.05 8.80
N THR A 485 12.42 0.89 9.90
CA THR A 485 12.52 1.79 11.06
C THR A 485 13.88 1.64 11.75
N LEU A 486 14.36 0.41 11.93
CA LEU A 486 15.66 0.14 12.57
C LEU A 486 16.84 0.72 11.77
N LEU A 487 16.72 0.84 10.45
CA LEU A 487 17.71 1.48 9.59
C LEU A 487 17.83 2.99 9.85
N ARG A 488 16.85 3.64 10.49
CA ARG A 488 16.89 5.07 10.83
C ARG A 488 17.69 5.34 12.10
N SER A 489 18.70 6.19 11.98
CA SER A 489 19.56 6.60 13.11
C SER A 489 18.78 7.29 14.23
N SER A 490 17.80 8.12 13.88
CA SER A 490 16.91 8.80 14.83
C SER A 490 16.12 7.82 15.69
N TYR A 491 15.64 6.70 15.12
CA TYR A 491 14.96 5.66 15.89
C TYR A 491 15.91 4.99 16.89
N ARG A 492 17.11 4.61 16.43
CA ARG A 492 18.12 3.97 17.28
C ARG A 492 18.55 4.85 18.46
N GLN A 493 18.73 6.15 18.22
CA GLN A 493 19.02 7.12 19.28
C GLN A 493 17.86 7.24 20.28
N ASN A 494 16.61 7.12 19.83
CA ASN A 494 15.46 7.11 20.72
C ASN A 494 15.38 5.85 21.58
N ILE A 495 15.76 4.67 21.06
CA ILE A 495 15.89 3.45 21.89
C ILE A 495 16.86 3.71 23.03
N GLU A 496 18.08 4.17 22.72
CA GLU A 496 19.11 4.47 23.72
C GLU A 496 18.60 5.46 24.78
N ARG A 497 18.04 6.59 24.33
CA ARG A 497 17.49 7.63 25.21
C ARG A 497 16.40 7.08 26.13
N LEU A 498 15.45 6.31 25.61
CA LEU A 498 14.32 5.79 26.38
C LEU A 498 14.77 4.74 27.41
N LEU A 499 15.69 3.86 27.05
CA LEU A 499 16.28 2.89 27.98
C LEU A 499 17.00 3.59 29.13
N GLN A 500 17.81 4.61 28.83
CA GLN A 500 18.52 5.41 29.84
C GLN A 500 17.54 6.17 30.75
N GLN A 501 16.56 6.86 30.18
CA GLN A 501 15.57 7.65 30.93
C GLN A 501 14.73 6.81 31.89
N ASN A 502 14.34 5.60 31.47
CA ASN A 502 13.51 4.69 32.27
C ASN A 502 14.33 3.68 33.08
N LYS A 503 15.66 3.76 33.03
CA LYS A 503 16.59 2.85 33.74
C LYS A 503 16.33 1.38 33.43
N ILE A 504 15.93 1.08 32.20
CA ILE A 504 15.74 -0.29 31.71
C ILE A 504 17.05 -0.74 31.08
N SER A 505 17.55 -1.91 31.51
CA SER A 505 18.70 -2.53 30.84
C SER A 505 18.29 -2.98 29.44
N GLY A 506 19.06 -2.67 28.40
CA GLY A 506 18.74 -3.10 27.04
C GLY A 506 18.64 -4.63 26.90
N ARG A 507 19.30 -5.40 27.77
CA ARG A 507 19.13 -6.88 27.89
C ARG A 507 17.71 -7.33 28.23
N LYS A 508 16.85 -6.40 28.62
CA LYS A 508 15.43 -6.63 28.92
C LYS A 508 14.52 -6.13 27.81
N LEU A 509 15.05 -5.56 26.73
CA LEU A 509 14.29 -5.17 25.55
C LEU A 509 14.58 -6.15 24.42
N ILE A 510 13.53 -6.70 23.85
CA ILE A 510 13.57 -7.55 22.67
C ILE A 510 12.77 -6.85 21.57
N LEU A 511 13.38 -6.69 20.41
CA LEU A 511 12.71 -6.11 19.25
C LEU A 511 12.29 -7.23 18.30
N GLU A 512 11.00 -7.29 18.00
CA GLU A 512 10.41 -8.33 17.16
C GLU A 512 10.27 -7.84 15.73
N ILE A 513 10.75 -8.65 14.78
CA ILE A 513 10.79 -8.30 13.37
C ILE A 513 10.08 -9.40 12.58
N SER A 514 8.98 -9.04 11.92
CA SER A 514 8.23 -9.98 11.08
C SER A 514 9.06 -10.43 9.88
N GLU A 515 9.19 -11.75 9.70
CA GLU A 515 9.89 -12.38 8.57
C GLU A 515 9.31 -11.91 7.22
N LYS A 516 7.99 -11.74 7.16
CA LYS A 516 7.29 -11.32 5.94
C LYS A 516 7.67 -9.91 5.51
N THR A 517 7.80 -8.99 6.47
CA THR A 517 8.17 -7.59 6.18
C THR A 517 9.62 -7.43 5.77
N LEU A 518 10.52 -8.30 6.25
CA LEU A 518 11.91 -8.38 5.77
C LEU A 518 12.02 -8.79 4.29
N LEU A 519 10.94 -9.30 3.70
CA LEU A 519 10.89 -9.90 2.36
C LEU A 519 9.85 -9.26 1.44
N SER A 520 9.19 -8.15 1.83
CA SER A 520 8.06 -7.60 1.08
C SER A 520 8.39 -7.04 -0.30
N ASP A 521 9.65 -7.11 -0.75
CA ASP A 521 10.08 -6.53 -2.00
C ASP A 521 10.35 -7.60 -3.06
N SER A 522 9.28 -7.92 -3.80
CA SER A 522 9.33 -8.54 -5.13
C SER A 522 10.03 -7.67 -6.20
N TYR A 523 10.72 -6.61 -5.80
CA TYR A 523 11.27 -5.56 -6.66
C TYR A 523 12.79 -5.41 -6.59
N PHE A 524 13.46 -6.01 -5.59
CA PHE A 524 14.93 -5.98 -5.50
C PHE A 524 15.58 -7.05 -6.36
N GLY A 525 16.68 -6.67 -7.02
CA GLY A 525 17.65 -7.64 -7.55
C GLY A 525 18.27 -8.48 -6.42
N GLU A 526 18.87 -9.63 -6.76
CA GLU A 526 19.50 -10.50 -5.75
C GLU A 526 20.62 -9.78 -4.97
N GLU A 527 21.41 -8.94 -5.65
CA GLU A 527 22.49 -8.17 -5.02
C GLU A 527 21.98 -7.11 -4.04
N GLU A 528 20.97 -6.33 -4.43
CA GLU A 528 20.37 -5.29 -3.57
C GLU A 528 19.79 -5.90 -2.30
N ARG A 529 19.11 -7.06 -2.43
CA ARG A 529 18.56 -7.79 -1.30
C ARG A 529 19.66 -8.29 -0.37
N LYS A 530 20.77 -8.80 -0.92
CA LYS A 530 21.91 -9.24 -0.13
C LYS A 530 22.50 -8.07 0.66
N GLN A 531 22.73 -6.94 0.00
CA GLN A 531 23.26 -5.73 0.62
C GLN A 531 22.34 -5.18 1.72
N TYR A 532 21.03 -5.21 1.50
CA TYR A 532 20.04 -4.80 2.49
C TYR A 532 20.14 -5.65 3.76
N ILE A 533 20.19 -6.98 3.61
CA ILE A 533 20.25 -7.89 4.76
C ILE A 533 21.59 -7.81 5.47
N GLU A 534 22.70 -7.62 4.76
CA GLU A 534 24.00 -7.38 5.37
C GLU A 534 23.97 -6.12 6.24
N ASN A 535 23.52 -4.99 5.67
CA ASN A 535 23.38 -3.74 6.42
C ASN A 535 22.43 -3.88 7.62
N PHE A 536 21.30 -4.55 7.45
CA PHE A 536 20.36 -4.80 8.54
C PHE A 536 20.99 -5.66 9.65
N THR A 537 21.76 -6.68 9.29
CA THR A 537 22.47 -7.55 10.25
C THR A 537 23.52 -6.77 11.02
N ASP A 538 24.27 -5.89 10.37
CA ASP A 538 25.25 -5.01 11.03
C ASP A 538 24.58 -4.07 12.03
N ILE A 539 23.43 -3.48 11.67
CA ILE A 539 22.64 -2.63 12.57
C ILE A 539 22.14 -3.40 13.80
N MET A 540 21.68 -4.64 13.63
CA MET A 540 21.30 -5.48 14.77
C MET A 540 22.51 -5.79 15.67
N GLY A 541 23.66 -6.13 15.09
CA GLY A 541 24.91 -6.35 15.82
C GLY A 541 25.31 -5.12 16.64
N ASP A 542 25.25 -3.94 16.03
CA ASP A 542 25.55 -2.66 16.69
C ASP A 542 24.64 -2.39 17.89
N LEU A 543 23.33 -2.62 17.75
CA LEU A 543 22.36 -2.42 18.83
C LEU A 543 22.55 -3.44 19.96
N ARG A 544 22.87 -4.69 19.61
CA ARG A 544 23.19 -5.76 20.56
C ARG A 544 24.44 -5.41 21.36
N ASP A 545 25.51 -4.99 20.69
CA ASP A 545 26.80 -4.74 21.34
C ASP A 545 26.78 -3.46 22.17
N LYS A 546 26.17 -2.38 21.67
CA LYS A 546 26.15 -1.07 22.34
C LYS A 546 25.11 -0.99 23.45
N LEU A 547 23.91 -1.51 23.23
CA LEU A 547 22.78 -1.35 24.14
C LEU A 547 22.41 -2.65 24.88
N GLY A 548 22.86 -3.81 24.38
CA GLY A 548 22.46 -5.12 24.91
C GLY A 548 21.06 -5.56 24.49
N VAL A 549 20.46 -4.91 23.49
CA VAL A 549 19.13 -5.26 22.96
C VAL A 549 19.19 -6.60 22.23
N SER A 550 18.15 -7.40 22.38
CA SER A 550 18.01 -8.67 21.66
C SER A 550 16.94 -8.59 20.57
N PHE A 551 16.98 -9.54 19.63
CA PHE A 551 16.05 -9.58 18.50
C PHE A 551 15.28 -10.90 18.47
N ALA A 552 14.02 -10.81 18.06
CA ALA A 552 13.19 -11.95 17.73
C ALA A 552 12.77 -11.87 16.26
N ILE A 553 12.80 -13.00 15.55
CA ILE A 553 12.15 -13.11 14.24
C ILE A 553 10.75 -13.67 14.45
N ASP A 554 9.77 -12.92 13.98
CA ASP A 554 8.34 -13.18 14.16
C ASP A 554 7.68 -13.73 12.89
N ASP A 555 6.48 -14.31 13.02
CA ASP A 555 5.70 -14.99 11.98
C ASP A 555 6.43 -16.17 11.30
N PHE A 556 7.39 -16.83 11.98
CA PHE A 556 8.14 -17.91 11.36
C PHE A 556 7.24 -19.13 11.13
N GLY A 557 7.11 -19.54 9.88
CA GLY A 557 6.20 -20.61 9.43
C GLY A 557 5.18 -20.18 8.39
N VAL A 558 4.97 -18.87 8.19
CA VAL A 558 3.98 -18.33 7.25
C VAL A 558 4.62 -18.15 5.86
N GLY A 559 4.15 -18.89 4.86
CA GLY A 559 4.57 -18.73 3.46
C GLY A 559 5.99 -19.26 3.18
N ASN A 560 6.90 -18.40 2.69
CA ASN A 560 8.25 -18.76 2.25
C ASN A 560 9.31 -18.63 3.36
N SER A 561 9.06 -19.20 4.55
CA SER A 561 9.99 -19.10 5.67
C SER A 561 11.36 -19.71 5.36
N SER A 562 12.43 -19.04 5.78
CA SER A 562 13.80 -19.33 5.36
C SER A 562 14.73 -19.57 6.55
N ILE A 563 15.08 -20.85 6.79
CA ILE A 563 16.10 -21.22 7.79
C ILE A 563 17.44 -20.54 7.47
N SER A 564 17.81 -20.42 6.19
CA SER A 564 19.03 -19.70 5.80
C SER A 564 19.01 -18.23 6.25
N ARG A 565 17.84 -17.59 6.30
CA ARG A 565 17.72 -16.22 6.79
C ARG A 565 17.92 -16.14 8.30
N LEU A 566 17.35 -17.07 9.07
CA LEU A 566 17.63 -17.15 10.52
C LEU A 566 19.12 -17.33 10.80
N ILE A 567 19.82 -18.16 10.00
CA ILE A 567 21.27 -18.34 10.11
C ILE A 567 22.03 -17.06 9.79
N GLN A 568 21.60 -16.29 8.79
CA GLN A 568 22.23 -15.03 8.41
C GLN A 568 22.03 -13.95 9.48
N LEU A 569 20.81 -13.83 10.01
CA LEU A 569 20.44 -12.82 11.00
C LEU A 569 20.95 -13.15 12.42
N MET A 570 21.11 -14.43 12.74
CA MET A 570 21.45 -14.95 14.07
C MET A 570 20.68 -14.23 15.21
N PRO A 571 19.33 -14.29 15.22
CA PRO A 571 18.53 -13.69 16.28
C PRO A 571 18.64 -14.49 17.58
N GLU A 572 18.38 -13.86 18.71
CA GLU A 572 18.31 -14.54 20.01
C GLU A 572 17.02 -15.37 20.16
N TYR A 573 15.94 -14.95 19.52
CA TYR A 573 14.64 -15.61 19.58
C TYR A 573 14.04 -15.85 18.19
N VAL A 574 13.28 -16.93 18.06
CA VAL A 574 12.44 -17.23 16.89
C VAL A 574 11.05 -17.53 17.42
N LYS A 575 10.06 -16.78 16.96
CA LYS A 575 8.67 -17.01 17.30
C LYS A 575 8.00 -17.85 16.22
N ILE A 576 7.40 -18.96 16.63
CA ILE A 576 6.71 -19.92 15.77
C ILE A 576 5.26 -19.49 15.66
N ASP A 577 4.83 -19.21 14.43
CA ASP A 577 3.48 -18.74 14.15
C ASP A 577 2.40 -19.76 14.50
N ARG A 578 1.20 -19.25 14.82
CA ARG A 578 0.02 -20.03 15.17
C ARG A 578 -0.36 -21.05 14.09
N ASP A 579 -0.14 -20.77 12.81
CA ASP A 579 -0.49 -21.69 11.72
C ASP A 579 0.25 -23.04 11.84
N ILE A 580 1.46 -23.07 12.39
CA ILE A 580 2.21 -24.31 12.62
C ILE A 580 1.51 -25.19 13.67
N ILE A 581 1.02 -24.62 14.77
CA ILE A 581 0.35 -25.39 15.84
C ILE A 581 -1.10 -25.76 15.53
N LEU A 582 -1.68 -25.14 14.49
CA LEU A 582 -2.96 -25.53 13.89
C LEU A 582 -2.81 -26.65 12.85
N ALA A 583 -1.58 -26.97 12.42
CA ALA A 583 -1.29 -28.12 11.56
C ALA A 583 -1.51 -29.47 12.29
N GLU A 584 -1.35 -30.59 11.58
CA GLU A 584 -1.41 -31.91 12.23
C GLU A 584 -0.38 -32.00 13.36
N ALA A 585 -0.79 -32.48 14.53
CA ALA A 585 0.02 -32.48 15.76
C ALA A 585 1.40 -33.12 15.58
N SER A 586 1.48 -34.22 14.84
CA SER A 586 2.73 -34.94 14.58
C SER A 586 3.70 -34.09 13.75
N MET A 587 3.18 -33.38 12.74
CA MET A 587 3.93 -32.49 11.85
C MET A 587 4.37 -31.23 12.60
N ALA A 588 3.44 -30.58 13.31
CA ALA A 588 3.73 -29.41 14.15
C ALA A 588 4.87 -29.69 15.13
N LYS A 589 4.80 -30.83 15.83
CA LYS A 589 5.84 -31.28 16.75
C LYS A 589 7.20 -31.44 16.07
N GLN A 590 7.25 -32.08 14.90
CA GLN A 590 8.50 -32.27 14.15
C GLN A 590 9.10 -30.95 13.67
N ILE A 591 8.27 -30.03 13.18
CA ILE A 591 8.70 -28.70 12.73
C ILE A 591 9.30 -27.92 13.91
N ILE A 592 8.55 -27.79 15.00
CA ILE A 592 8.98 -27.06 16.21
C ILE A 592 10.27 -27.68 16.76
N LYS A 593 10.34 -29.01 16.86
CA LYS A 593 11.52 -29.73 17.33
C LYS A 593 12.74 -29.52 16.43
N SER A 594 12.55 -29.46 15.12
CA SER A 594 13.64 -29.21 14.16
C SER A 594 14.21 -27.81 14.31
N ILE A 595 13.34 -26.81 14.46
CA ILE A 595 13.74 -25.40 14.63
C ILE A 595 14.40 -25.20 16.00
N ASN A 596 13.81 -25.75 17.06
CA ASN A 596 14.39 -25.69 18.41
C ASN A 596 15.64 -26.56 18.56
N GLY A 597 15.88 -27.51 17.65
CA GLY A 597 17.02 -28.43 17.65
C GLY A 597 18.30 -27.87 17.03
N VAL A 598 18.28 -26.68 16.44
CA VAL A 598 19.45 -26.08 15.80
C VAL A 598 20.50 -25.68 16.85
N ARG A 599 21.72 -26.19 16.70
CA ARG A 599 22.85 -25.98 17.64
C ARG A 599 24.11 -25.52 16.91
N LYS A 600 24.90 -24.67 17.56
CA LYS A 600 26.27 -24.29 17.18
C LYS A 600 27.15 -24.34 18.44
N ASP A 601 28.30 -25.00 18.37
CA ASP A 601 29.23 -25.19 19.51
C ASP A 601 28.54 -25.71 20.79
N ASN A 602 27.66 -26.71 20.63
CA ASN A 602 26.82 -27.30 21.70
C ASN A 602 25.87 -26.32 22.40
N ARG A 603 25.58 -25.17 21.81
CA ARG A 603 24.62 -24.18 22.31
C ARG A 603 23.50 -23.99 21.30
N SER A 604 22.29 -23.70 21.78
CA SER A 604 21.18 -23.30 20.90
C SER A 604 21.56 -22.01 20.17
N VAL A 605 21.29 -21.97 18.85
CA VAL A 605 21.54 -20.77 18.05
C VAL A 605 20.57 -19.66 18.42
N TRP A 606 19.32 -20.04 18.72
CA TRP A 606 18.24 -19.19 19.17
C TRP A 606 17.38 -19.93 20.21
N LYS A 607 16.54 -19.20 20.94
CA LYS A 607 15.43 -19.74 21.73
C LYS A 607 14.14 -19.69 20.93
N VAL A 608 13.33 -20.74 21.05
CA VAL A 608 12.02 -20.79 20.38
C VAL A 608 10.93 -20.30 21.33
N ILE A 609 10.02 -19.48 20.81
CA ILE A 609 8.77 -19.10 21.45
C ILE A 609 7.64 -19.65 20.57
N VAL A 610 6.71 -20.42 21.13
CA VAL A 610 5.52 -20.87 20.38
C VAL A 610 4.36 -19.93 20.66
N GLU A 611 3.77 -19.36 19.60
CA GLU A 611 2.70 -18.37 19.71
C GLU A 611 1.32 -18.90 19.40
N GLY A 612 0.31 -18.15 19.83
CA GLY A 612 -1.08 -18.41 19.52
C GLY A 612 -1.64 -19.67 20.15
N TYR A 613 -1.00 -20.22 21.19
CA TYR A 613 -1.48 -21.43 21.85
C TYR A 613 -2.83 -21.19 22.52
N ASP A 614 -3.83 -21.93 22.04
CA ASP A 614 -5.21 -21.79 22.44
C ASP A 614 -5.98 -23.12 22.44
N ALA A 615 -7.30 -23.07 22.63
CA ALA A 615 -8.14 -24.27 22.64
C ALA A 615 -8.30 -24.93 21.24
N GLU A 616 -7.95 -24.23 20.16
CA GLU A 616 -8.01 -24.75 18.78
C GLU A 616 -6.68 -25.41 18.36
N SER A 617 -5.64 -25.27 19.17
CA SER A 617 -4.33 -25.85 18.94
C SER A 617 -4.40 -27.38 18.88
N ARG A 618 -3.80 -27.97 17.84
CA ARG A 618 -3.90 -29.42 17.59
C ARG A 618 -2.79 -30.22 18.28
N ILE A 619 -1.70 -29.57 18.63
CA ILE A 619 -0.59 -30.12 19.42
C ILE A 619 -0.82 -29.84 20.91
N SER A 620 -0.49 -30.78 21.79
CA SER A 620 -0.63 -30.57 23.24
C SER A 620 0.50 -29.72 23.81
N LEU A 621 0.24 -29.02 24.92
CA LEU A 621 1.28 -28.28 25.64
C LEU A 621 2.43 -29.22 26.07
N LYS A 622 2.11 -30.45 26.50
CA LYS A 622 3.11 -31.45 26.85
C LYS A 622 4.01 -31.84 25.67
N ASP A 623 3.46 -31.99 24.47
CA ASP A 623 4.24 -32.24 23.25
C ASP A 623 5.21 -31.08 22.94
N ILE A 624 4.79 -29.83 23.18
CA ILE A 624 5.63 -28.64 22.98
C ILE A 624 6.76 -28.61 24.02
N ILE A 625 6.42 -28.74 25.30
CA ILE A 625 7.38 -28.56 26.41
C ILE A 625 8.34 -29.75 26.52
N VAL A 626 7.82 -30.98 26.56
CA VAL A 626 8.61 -32.18 26.86
C VAL A 626 9.26 -32.76 25.60
N ASP A 627 8.49 -32.97 24.53
CA ASP A 627 8.99 -33.67 23.34
C ASP A 627 9.78 -32.76 22.40
N ALA A 628 9.27 -31.54 22.17
CA ALA A 628 9.93 -30.53 21.34
C ALA A 628 10.95 -29.68 22.12
N LYS A 629 10.96 -29.79 23.46
CA LYS A 629 11.90 -29.12 24.37
C LYS A 629 11.86 -27.59 24.29
N VAL A 630 10.67 -27.04 24.04
CA VAL A 630 10.47 -25.59 24.00
C VAL A 630 10.07 -25.11 25.39
N GLU A 631 10.74 -24.09 25.89
CA GLU A 631 10.52 -23.59 27.25
C GLU A 631 9.58 -22.37 27.29
N LEU A 632 9.34 -21.71 26.14
CA LEU A 632 8.60 -20.45 26.05
C LEU A 632 7.36 -20.62 25.17
N VAL A 633 6.19 -20.30 25.73
CA VAL A 633 4.91 -20.37 25.01
C VAL A 633 4.06 -19.14 25.35
N GLN A 634 3.33 -18.64 24.36
CA GLN A 634 2.40 -17.53 24.48
C GLN A 634 1.06 -17.90 23.82
N GLY A 635 -0.04 -17.40 24.40
CA GLY A 635 -1.36 -17.53 23.80
C GLY A 635 -2.50 -17.48 24.80
N TYR A 636 -3.72 -17.27 24.29
CA TYR A 636 -4.91 -17.01 25.08
C TYR A 636 -5.28 -18.12 26.07
N TYR A 637 -4.89 -19.38 25.82
CA TYR A 637 -5.17 -20.47 26.74
C TYR A 637 -4.30 -20.45 28.01
N LEU A 638 -3.11 -19.83 27.92
CA LEU A 638 -2.18 -19.66 29.02
C LEU A 638 -2.59 -18.49 29.91
N SER A 639 -2.75 -17.31 29.30
CA SER A 639 -3.28 -16.12 29.96
C SER A 639 -3.58 -15.05 28.91
N LYS A 640 -4.56 -14.19 29.19
CA LYS A 640 -4.88 -13.06 28.31
C LYS A 640 -3.99 -11.87 28.62
N GLY A 641 -3.74 -11.04 27.62
CA GLY A 641 -3.09 -9.76 27.83
C GLY A 641 -3.87 -8.85 28.78
N ASP A 642 -3.14 -8.04 29.53
CA ASP A 642 -3.67 -7.10 30.52
C ASP A 642 -2.98 -5.74 30.33
N PHE A 643 -3.68 -4.64 30.66
CA PHE A 643 -3.10 -3.30 30.63
C PHE A 643 -2.19 -3.01 31.83
N THR A 644 -2.13 -3.96 32.77
CA THR A 644 -1.24 -3.98 33.91
C THR A 644 -0.31 -5.18 33.84
N ILE A 645 0.95 -4.99 34.22
CA ILE A 645 1.92 -6.08 34.25
C ILE A 645 1.84 -6.79 35.59
N LYS A 646 1.59 -8.09 35.53
CA LYS A 646 1.61 -8.99 36.69
C LYS A 646 2.99 -9.63 36.78
N THR A 647 3.40 -10.08 37.96
CA THR A 647 4.68 -10.82 38.09
C THR A 647 4.50 -12.32 38.04
N ARG A 648 3.25 -12.80 38.11
CA ARG A 648 2.88 -14.21 38.17
C ARG A 648 1.56 -14.42 37.44
N LEU A 649 1.35 -15.66 37.00
CA LEU A 649 0.05 -16.13 36.54
C LEU A 649 -0.98 -16.10 37.68
N SER A 650 -2.26 -16.06 37.32
CA SER A 650 -3.32 -16.23 38.30
C SER A 650 -3.30 -17.66 38.86
N ASN A 651 -3.70 -17.85 40.12
CA ASN A 651 -3.76 -19.20 40.71
C ASN A 651 -4.61 -20.18 39.86
N PRO A 652 -5.78 -19.79 39.31
CA PRO A 652 -6.53 -20.65 38.41
C PRO A 652 -5.76 -21.03 37.14
N ASP A 653 -5.10 -20.06 36.48
CA ASP A 653 -4.32 -20.32 35.26
C ASP A 653 -3.16 -21.28 35.56
N TYR A 654 -2.43 -21.03 36.67
CA TYR A 654 -1.33 -21.90 37.10
C TYR A 654 -1.79 -23.33 37.35
N GLN A 655 -2.86 -23.52 38.14
CA GLN A 655 -3.36 -24.85 38.49
C GLN A 655 -3.83 -25.62 37.26
N LYS A 656 -4.49 -24.94 36.32
CA LYS A 656 -4.92 -25.51 35.05
C LYS A 656 -3.71 -26.01 34.24
N LEU A 657 -2.70 -25.15 34.04
CA LEU A 657 -1.52 -25.51 33.24
C LEU A 657 -0.69 -26.62 33.90
N ALA A 658 -0.54 -26.59 35.22
CA ALA A 658 0.12 -27.66 35.97
C ALA A 658 -0.62 -29.00 35.80
N GLN A 659 -1.96 -28.98 35.85
CA GLN A 659 -2.76 -30.17 35.60
C GLN A 659 -2.59 -30.70 34.16
N ASP A 660 -2.60 -29.82 33.15
CA ASP A 660 -2.41 -30.21 31.74
C ASP A 660 -1.03 -30.86 31.50
N LEU A 661 -0.01 -30.42 32.25
CA LEU A 661 1.35 -30.95 32.18
C LEU A 661 1.62 -32.14 33.11
N CYS A 662 0.70 -32.43 34.03
CA CYS A 662 0.87 -33.39 35.13
C CYS A 662 2.04 -33.02 36.07
N TRP A 663 2.10 -31.74 36.47
CA TRP A 663 3.10 -31.14 37.36
C TRP A 663 2.55 -30.86 38.76
#